data_AF-A0A7Z9Q9K5-F1
#
_entry.id   AF-A0A7Z9Q9K5-F1
#
_cell.length_a   1.000
_cell.length_b   1.000
_cell.length_c   1.000
_cell.angle_alpha   90.00
_cell.angle_beta   90.00
_cell.angle_gamma   90.00
#
_symmetry.space_group_name_H-M   'P 1'
#
loop_
_entity.id
_entity.type
_entity.pdbx_description
1 polymer ?
#
loop_
_entity_poly.entity_id
_entity_poly.type
_entity_poly.pdbx_seq_one_letter_code
_entity_poly.pdbx_strand_id
1 'polypeptide(L)'
;MKKSSIIFIAIFFVNILLALDNPLVLINHDLRDGLISDLKAVELKTRVLLIPESLPDRYKFAEPDHIRCGLGIIDDAEDNYDQLPADLQLELDNMQDDTDIQSSNRLTYFTPEGNVQINYQMTGTDGLTGGNAQDNDNSGYPDYVENMGQYIEDALALFINAGWINPLTCTSNTMFLVTIEYQEGTYGYVPGSSYHRIYMHKGLNDNQNKLTTAHELHHLVQHVYTSCDGDSGPSGSWYRECTSMWAEEVIYDELNGYNGYDQDFQNEPYRSLDYFESGGLYQYGSVLWNLYIHENFGDSAVKNIWETPISSTVSAQNNYFTNNGSNFTDEFSKFSAWCYFTGYRSNGTYYEGQFEEASNITAAAITRSATGALVNYTPPTNKLPDHLGVNYVKLNRGSGSADNLLIQFDGDGNYNWNLKVFTHQGSFDDGFEIPVDLNGDGFTVLNNWSSYTAATINPIITSTTGSNANYILSLISINNLLMLNDIEFSVSGDNSYPDPGESISVIITIANYGNTLSSVTGQIESNNSGITITDGTTTFGEIGTNQELTNADDPFIIDISDDAETGTAVFDITLSFDGSESVTEEWEINIGIPAILLVDDDNGDNTELGFIAAIDSLNESYEVLDRTSTSLNELGLGMRDIVIWNTGSADGNGLSAVEKTAIKTYLDGGKNLFLTGNHLGEELADSDLFNDYLEIRYAGFRSGGILRGVEGDPVGVDSDNNIFLSLGAIGIDSLATYGDPRSSLVFYFNGDEEHGAVLRYSSPEYRVIFSAFNIAAVSPPNESFLNKKDYVYKVLEYLTSDLQFPDAPTLSSPVTGYKDTLMSSDENLDFSWSSVGLDAEYTFFILDDPELMRPLFSQNTNSEMVTQLTYDTLLSLFGYVQDKEIYWGVYNTINGEVSISGLNSFELTLTVQLTVNTNIDIPNTFHFSNAYPNPFNPRTRFTVSLPEKSHMVVNIYDIVGRQVASLAEGDYNAGRYRMEWAGMTDMNAAAPSGVYLLVVQAGDHVFKQKMIMMK
;
A
#
# COMPACT_ATOMS: atom_id res chain seq x y z
N MET A 1 -29.36 -42.51 -45.27
CA MET A 1 -28.24 -43.25 -45.89
C MET A 1 -27.23 -42.25 -46.44
N LYS A 2 -25.99 -42.26 -45.90
CA LYS A 2 -24.68 -41.78 -46.44
C LYS A 2 -24.56 -40.30 -46.91
N LYS A 3 -23.74 -39.48 -46.22
CA LYS A 3 -22.33 -39.06 -46.51
C LYS A 3 -22.20 -38.32 -47.86
N SER A 4 -21.55 -37.15 -48.03
CA SER A 4 -20.49 -36.48 -47.29
C SER A 4 -20.22 -35.08 -47.89
N SER A 5 -19.62 -34.20 -47.09
CA SER A 5 -18.56 -33.23 -47.45
C SER A 5 -18.88 -31.82 -48.00
N ILE A 6 -18.47 -30.85 -47.17
CA ILE A 6 -17.79 -29.56 -47.47
C ILE A 6 -18.65 -28.47 -48.11
N ILE A 7 -18.99 -27.45 -47.30
CA ILE A 7 -18.89 -26.01 -47.55
C ILE A 7 -19.14 -25.32 -46.19
N PHE A 8 -18.09 -24.76 -45.60
CA PHE A 8 -18.17 -23.75 -44.55
C PHE A 8 -16.93 -22.88 -44.77
N ILE A 9 -17.13 -21.69 -45.33
CA ILE A 9 -16.27 -20.50 -45.31
C ILE A 9 -17.02 -19.45 -46.15
N ALA A 10 -17.05 -18.22 -45.65
CA ALA A 10 -17.72 -17.03 -46.17
C ALA A 10 -19.21 -16.91 -45.81
N ILE A 11 -19.47 -16.36 -44.61
CA ILE A 11 -20.25 -15.13 -44.34
C ILE A 11 -20.13 -14.91 -42.83
N PHE A 12 -19.02 -14.32 -42.39
CA PHE A 12 -18.82 -13.81 -41.03
C PHE A 12 -17.64 -12.82 -41.05
N PHE A 13 -17.72 -11.78 -41.88
CA PHE A 13 -16.76 -10.66 -41.90
C PHE A 13 -17.39 -9.47 -42.62
N VAL A 14 -18.45 -8.90 -42.06
CA VAL A 14 -18.87 -7.51 -42.31
C VAL A 14 -19.68 -7.08 -41.09
N ASN A 15 -19.04 -6.37 -40.15
CA ASN A 15 -19.62 -5.46 -39.12
C ASN A 15 -18.70 -5.25 -37.89
N ILE A 16 -17.38 -5.38 -38.03
CA ILE A 16 -16.40 -4.78 -37.11
C ILE A 16 -15.43 -3.98 -37.98
N LEU A 17 -15.84 -2.77 -38.36
CA LEU A 17 -15.01 -1.77 -39.04
C LEU A 17 -15.82 -0.47 -39.11
N LEU A 18 -16.09 0.10 -37.95
CA LEU A 18 -15.96 1.54 -37.78
C LEU A 18 -14.68 1.69 -36.97
N ALA A 19 -13.56 1.65 -37.66
CA ALA A 19 -12.26 1.95 -37.07
C ALA A 19 -12.24 3.46 -36.81
N LEU A 20 -12.02 3.85 -35.56
CA LEU A 20 -11.42 5.16 -35.28
C LEU A 20 -10.01 5.09 -35.91
N ASP A 21 -9.70 6.03 -36.79
CA ASP A 21 -8.43 6.07 -37.54
C ASP A 21 -7.30 6.61 -36.65
N ASN A 22 -7.12 6.07 -35.44
CA ASN A 22 -6.22 6.61 -34.42
C ASN A 22 -5.03 5.66 -34.11
N PRO A 23 -3.77 6.13 -34.20
CA PRO A 23 -2.59 5.38 -33.78
C PRO A 23 -2.69 4.75 -32.39
N LEU A 24 -3.18 5.50 -31.40
CA LEU A 24 -3.24 5.11 -29.99
C LEU A 24 -4.20 3.94 -29.75
N VAL A 25 -5.37 3.96 -30.40
CA VAL A 25 -6.34 2.85 -30.33
C VAL A 25 -5.74 1.57 -30.88
N LEU A 26 -5.03 1.65 -32.01
CA LEU A 26 -4.37 0.48 -32.59
C LEU A 26 -3.19 -0.01 -31.72
N ILE A 27 -2.44 0.91 -31.10
CA ILE A 27 -1.37 0.56 -30.16
C ILE A 27 -1.94 -0.17 -28.94
N ASN A 28 -3.00 0.34 -28.32
CA ASN A 28 -3.67 -0.29 -27.18
C ASN A 28 -4.26 -1.65 -27.54
N HIS A 29 -4.87 -1.76 -28.72
CA HIS A 29 -5.35 -3.04 -29.24
C HIS A 29 -4.21 -4.05 -29.43
N ASP A 30 -3.12 -3.64 -30.08
CA ASP A 30 -1.96 -4.50 -30.30
C ASP A 30 -1.30 -4.90 -28.96
N LEU A 31 -1.30 -4.01 -27.96
CA LEU A 31 -0.82 -4.30 -26.61
C LEU A 31 -1.69 -5.37 -25.94
N ARG A 32 -3.01 -5.16 -25.91
CA ARG A 32 -3.98 -6.10 -25.32
C ARG A 32 -3.95 -7.47 -25.99
N ASP A 33 -3.74 -7.51 -27.30
CA ASP A 33 -3.63 -8.76 -28.06
C ASP A 33 -2.24 -9.42 -27.93
N GLY A 34 -1.31 -8.83 -27.16
CA GLY A 34 0.04 -9.33 -26.91
C GLY A 34 0.95 -9.26 -28.14
N LEU A 35 0.63 -8.40 -29.11
CA LEU A 35 1.42 -8.19 -30.34
C LEU A 35 2.63 -7.27 -30.11
N ILE A 36 2.58 -6.42 -29.09
CA ILE A 36 3.65 -5.53 -28.65
C ILE A 36 3.78 -5.59 -27.12
N SER A 37 4.96 -5.25 -26.57
CA SER A 37 5.19 -5.17 -25.13
C SER A 37 4.75 -3.81 -24.56
N ASP A 38 4.58 -3.70 -23.24
CA ASP A 38 4.23 -2.44 -22.55
C ASP A 38 5.19 -1.31 -22.90
N LEU A 39 6.51 -1.53 -22.75
CA LEU A 39 7.53 -0.54 -23.11
C LEU A 39 7.45 -0.12 -24.60
N LYS A 40 7.05 -1.05 -25.48
CA LYS A 40 6.91 -0.72 -26.91
C LYS A 40 5.66 0.10 -27.16
N ALA A 41 4.58 -0.15 -26.42
CA ALA A 41 3.40 0.69 -26.44
C ALA A 41 3.73 2.11 -25.94
N VAL A 42 4.43 2.25 -24.81
CA VAL A 42 4.91 3.56 -24.30
C VAL A 42 5.70 4.29 -25.39
N GLU A 43 6.75 3.67 -25.96
CA GLU A 43 7.54 4.28 -27.04
C GLU A 43 6.68 4.75 -28.22
N LEU A 44 5.74 3.93 -28.68
CA LEU A 44 4.88 4.28 -29.82
C LEU A 44 3.92 5.42 -29.48
N LYS A 45 3.35 5.45 -28.27
CA LYS A 45 2.48 6.55 -27.80
C LYS A 45 3.27 7.86 -27.67
N THR A 46 4.46 7.82 -27.11
CA THR A 46 5.35 9.01 -27.04
C THR A 46 5.70 9.52 -28.43
N ARG A 47 5.95 8.61 -29.39
CA ARG A 47 6.18 9.01 -30.80
C ARG A 47 4.96 9.67 -31.43
N VAL A 48 3.74 9.20 -31.15
CA VAL A 48 2.50 9.87 -31.63
C VAL A 48 2.49 11.32 -31.17
N LEU A 49 2.85 11.59 -29.92
CA LEU A 49 2.79 12.93 -29.34
C LEU A 49 3.93 13.85 -29.79
N LEU A 50 5.18 13.38 -29.76
CA LEU A 50 6.36 14.25 -29.89
C LEU A 50 6.98 14.27 -31.29
N ILE A 51 7.02 13.14 -31.98
CA ILE A 51 7.72 12.96 -33.27
C ILE A 51 6.96 12.00 -34.19
N PRO A 52 5.72 12.33 -34.56
CA PRO A 52 4.79 11.41 -35.23
C PRO A 52 5.27 10.96 -36.62
N GLU A 53 6.09 11.77 -37.30
CA GLU A 53 6.72 11.40 -38.56
C GLU A 53 7.66 10.18 -38.43
N SER A 54 8.13 9.88 -37.21
CA SER A 54 8.96 8.72 -36.88
C SER A 54 8.15 7.41 -36.72
N LEU A 55 6.81 7.47 -36.70
CA LEU A 55 5.98 6.29 -36.50
C LEU A 55 6.18 5.21 -37.59
N PRO A 56 6.12 3.91 -37.24
CA PRO A 56 6.07 2.85 -38.24
C PRO A 56 4.82 2.97 -39.13
N ASP A 57 4.91 2.55 -40.40
CA ASP A 57 3.81 2.67 -41.39
C ASP A 57 2.48 2.05 -40.93
N ARG A 58 2.51 1.04 -40.05
CA ARG A 58 1.30 0.43 -39.47
C ARG A 58 0.47 1.40 -38.63
N TYR A 59 1.13 2.34 -37.95
CA TYR A 59 0.52 3.27 -37.01
C TYR A 59 0.39 4.69 -37.60
N LYS A 60 0.67 4.87 -38.90
CA LYS A 60 0.52 6.16 -39.60
C LYS A 60 -0.85 6.26 -40.24
N PHE A 61 -1.65 7.22 -39.78
CA PHE A 61 -2.97 7.53 -40.31
C PHE A 61 -2.96 8.89 -40.99
N ALA A 62 -3.81 9.08 -42.01
CA ALA A 62 -3.81 10.31 -42.80
C ALA A 62 -4.46 11.49 -42.06
N GLU A 63 -5.47 11.22 -41.23
CA GLU A 63 -6.18 12.20 -40.40
C GLU A 63 -6.63 11.50 -39.10
N PRO A 64 -5.76 11.40 -38.08
CA PRO A 64 -6.12 10.69 -36.86
C PRO A 64 -7.15 11.44 -36.02
N ASP A 65 -8.08 10.70 -35.42
CA ASP A 65 -8.93 11.24 -34.35
C ASP A 65 -8.04 11.68 -33.19
N HIS A 66 -8.37 12.81 -32.56
CA HIS A 66 -7.57 13.35 -31.48
C HIS A 66 -8.11 12.84 -30.14
N ILE A 67 -7.21 12.58 -29.19
CA ILE A 67 -7.55 12.40 -27.77
C ILE A 67 -7.53 13.75 -27.05
N ARG A 68 -8.16 13.84 -25.87
CA ARG A 68 -8.25 15.11 -25.13
C ARG A 68 -6.88 15.55 -24.60
N CYS A 69 -6.25 14.75 -23.75
CA CYS A 69 -5.02 15.13 -23.09
C CYS A 69 -3.86 14.16 -23.40
N GLY A 70 -2.65 14.72 -23.55
CA GLY A 70 -1.40 13.99 -23.69
C GLY A 70 -0.61 13.81 -22.39
N LEU A 71 -1.06 14.35 -21.25
CA LEU A 71 -0.31 14.29 -19.97
C LEU A 71 0.05 12.85 -19.59
N GLY A 72 -0.93 11.93 -19.60
CA GLY A 72 -0.66 10.52 -19.33
C GLY A 72 0.31 9.83 -20.30
N ILE A 73 0.53 10.35 -21.51
CA ILE A 73 1.56 9.84 -22.43
C ILE A 73 2.95 10.34 -22.00
N ILE A 74 3.02 11.58 -21.50
CA ILE A 74 4.26 12.16 -20.99
C ILE A 74 4.65 11.50 -19.67
N ASP A 75 3.73 11.33 -18.72
CA ASP A 75 3.99 10.66 -17.44
C ASP A 75 4.54 9.25 -17.67
N ASP A 76 3.87 8.42 -18.48
CA ASP A 76 4.33 7.07 -18.85
C ASP A 76 5.74 7.10 -19.48
N ALA A 77 6.03 8.13 -20.29
CA ALA A 77 7.31 8.28 -20.97
C ALA A 77 8.43 8.73 -20.01
N GLU A 78 8.14 9.62 -19.07
CA GLU A 78 9.07 10.07 -18.02
C GLU A 78 9.38 8.92 -17.06
N ASP A 79 8.38 8.13 -16.65
CA ASP A 79 8.56 6.92 -15.82
C ASP A 79 9.44 5.86 -16.50
N ASN A 80 9.47 5.85 -17.84
CA ASN A 80 10.27 4.94 -18.65
C ASN A 80 11.45 5.62 -19.35
N TYR A 81 11.83 6.84 -18.95
CA TYR A 81 12.76 7.70 -19.67
C TYR A 81 14.05 6.97 -20.08
N ASP A 82 14.71 6.31 -19.13
CA ASP A 82 15.99 5.61 -19.35
C ASP A 82 15.89 4.42 -20.33
N GLN A 83 14.68 3.92 -20.56
CA GLN A 83 14.39 2.79 -21.46
C GLN A 83 13.94 3.25 -22.85
N LEU A 84 13.65 4.54 -23.03
CA LEU A 84 13.24 5.10 -24.30
C LEU A 84 14.43 5.33 -25.26
N PRO A 85 14.20 5.27 -26.57
CA PRO A 85 15.16 5.72 -27.58
C PRO A 85 15.68 7.15 -27.34
N ALA A 86 16.96 7.38 -27.64
CA ALA A 86 17.64 8.66 -27.39
C ALA A 86 17.02 9.87 -28.11
N ASP A 87 16.32 9.66 -29.23
CA ASP A 87 15.55 10.71 -29.90
C ASP A 87 14.35 11.16 -29.06
N LEU A 88 13.64 10.22 -28.41
CA LEU A 88 12.54 10.56 -27.51
C LEU A 88 13.02 11.18 -26.20
N GLN A 89 14.14 10.70 -25.64
CA GLN A 89 14.76 11.32 -24.46
C GLN A 89 15.10 12.80 -24.73
N LEU A 90 15.66 13.09 -25.90
CA LEU A 90 15.97 14.46 -26.31
C LEU A 90 14.73 15.34 -26.42
N GLU A 91 13.63 14.83 -26.97
CA GLU A 91 12.39 15.61 -27.05
C GLU A 91 11.78 15.85 -25.66
N LEU A 92 11.81 14.85 -24.76
CA LEU A 92 11.39 15.02 -23.37
C LEU A 92 12.26 16.07 -22.65
N ASP A 93 13.58 16.04 -22.82
CA ASP A 93 14.49 17.05 -22.25
C ASP A 93 14.18 18.46 -22.78
N ASN A 94 13.91 18.58 -24.08
CA ASN A 94 13.56 19.86 -24.71
C ASN A 94 12.25 20.45 -24.14
N MET A 95 11.31 19.60 -23.71
CA MET A 95 10.08 20.06 -23.06
C MET A 95 10.35 20.66 -21.67
N GLN A 96 11.38 20.18 -20.97
CA GLN A 96 11.77 20.62 -19.63
C GLN A 96 12.65 21.89 -19.65
N ASP A 97 13.35 22.15 -20.74
CA ASP A 97 14.17 23.36 -20.88
C ASP A 97 13.29 24.62 -21.02
N ASP A 98 13.46 25.57 -20.08
CA ASP A 98 12.71 26.84 -20.02
C ASP A 98 13.12 27.84 -21.12
N THR A 99 14.04 27.43 -22.00
CA THR A 99 14.47 28.23 -23.14
C THR A 99 13.74 27.81 -24.40
N ASP A 100 12.47 28.19 -24.51
CA ASP A 100 11.70 28.13 -25.76
C ASP A 100 12.23 29.16 -26.79
N ILE A 101 13.52 29.06 -27.11
CA ILE A 101 14.24 29.84 -28.13
C ILE A 101 14.17 29.12 -29.49
N GLN A 102 13.24 28.16 -29.67
CA GLN A 102 13.19 27.34 -30.88
C GLN A 102 11.91 27.53 -31.72
N SER A 103 11.55 28.78 -31.99
CA SER A 103 11.29 29.19 -33.38
C SER A 103 11.40 30.72 -33.47
N SER A 104 12.22 31.24 -34.38
CA SER A 104 12.48 32.68 -34.50
C SER A 104 11.28 33.52 -34.98
N ASN A 105 10.07 32.94 -35.06
CA ASN A 105 8.90 33.49 -35.74
C ASN A 105 7.59 33.45 -34.91
N ARG A 106 7.61 33.10 -33.62
CA ARG A 106 6.40 33.14 -32.77
C ARG A 106 6.01 34.59 -32.41
N LEU A 107 4.72 34.88 -32.46
CA LEU A 107 4.09 36.09 -31.93
C LEU A 107 3.62 35.82 -30.50
N THR A 108 3.52 36.88 -29.70
CA THR A 108 3.10 36.79 -28.30
C THR A 108 1.89 37.68 -28.06
N TYR A 109 0.88 37.11 -27.39
CA TYR A 109 -0.27 37.80 -26.84
C TYR A 109 -0.22 37.74 -25.32
N PHE A 110 -0.69 38.80 -24.66
CA PHE A 110 -0.83 38.85 -23.21
C PHE A 110 -2.28 39.16 -22.88
N THR A 111 -2.87 38.41 -21.97
CA THR A 111 -4.23 38.70 -21.49
C THR A 111 -4.28 40.06 -20.78
N PRO A 112 -5.42 40.77 -20.82
CA PRO A 112 -5.60 42.05 -20.12
C PRO A 112 -5.34 41.97 -18.61
N GLU A 113 -5.71 40.85 -17.98
CA GLU A 113 -5.53 40.52 -16.57
C GLU A 113 -4.05 40.29 -16.21
N GLY A 114 -3.23 39.91 -17.21
CA GLY A 114 -1.79 39.74 -17.08
C GLY A 114 -1.34 38.39 -16.52
N ASN A 115 -2.26 37.42 -16.37
CA ASN A 115 -1.91 36.09 -15.86
C ASN A 115 -1.51 35.11 -16.96
N VAL A 116 -1.71 35.41 -18.26
CA VAL A 116 -1.43 34.48 -19.36
C VAL A 116 -0.62 35.14 -20.47
N GLN A 117 0.44 34.47 -20.89
CA GLN A 117 1.20 34.73 -22.11
C GLN A 117 0.94 33.61 -23.12
N ILE A 118 0.49 33.96 -24.32
CA ILE A 118 0.23 32.99 -25.40
C ILE A 118 1.23 33.20 -26.54
N ASN A 119 1.95 32.14 -26.91
CA ASN A 119 2.86 32.10 -28.03
C ASN A 119 2.25 31.33 -29.21
N TYR A 120 2.18 31.95 -30.39
CA TYR A 120 1.53 31.36 -31.57
C TYR A 120 2.24 31.75 -32.88
N GLN A 121 1.89 31.07 -33.98
CA GLN A 121 2.39 31.40 -35.32
C GLN A 121 1.24 31.69 -36.29
N MET A 122 1.51 32.52 -37.30
CA MET A 122 0.56 32.80 -38.39
C MET A 122 0.89 32.07 -39.70
N THR A 123 2.07 31.45 -39.79
CA THR A 123 2.57 30.78 -41.00
C THR A 123 3.44 29.59 -40.60
N GLY A 124 3.56 28.59 -41.48
CA GLY A 124 4.32 27.37 -41.19
C GLY A 124 3.42 26.22 -40.75
N THR A 125 4.01 25.12 -40.32
CA THR A 125 3.28 23.94 -39.81
C THR A 125 2.46 24.28 -38.58
N ASP A 126 2.95 25.14 -37.69
CA ASP A 126 2.25 25.58 -36.48
C ASP A 126 1.36 26.80 -36.70
N GLY A 127 1.30 27.31 -37.93
CA GLY A 127 0.51 28.49 -38.27
C GLY A 127 -0.99 28.25 -38.07
N LEU A 128 -1.67 29.20 -37.41
CA LEU A 128 -3.13 29.28 -37.39
C LEU A 128 -3.65 29.38 -38.83
N THR A 129 -4.76 28.69 -39.12
CA THR A 129 -5.37 28.67 -40.46
C THR A 129 -6.89 28.80 -40.40
N GLY A 130 -7.51 29.10 -41.53
CA GLY A 130 -8.98 29.16 -41.64
C GLY A 130 -9.60 30.23 -40.73
N GLY A 131 -10.68 29.86 -40.03
CA GLY A 131 -11.36 30.74 -39.07
C GLY A 131 -10.49 31.13 -37.89
N ASN A 132 -9.60 30.24 -37.44
CA ASN A 132 -8.76 30.46 -36.26
C ASN A 132 -7.66 31.52 -36.49
N ALA A 133 -7.40 31.90 -37.75
CA ALA A 133 -6.46 32.97 -38.10
C ALA A 133 -7.14 34.34 -38.30
N GLN A 134 -8.45 34.45 -38.07
CA GLN A 134 -9.21 35.68 -38.27
C GLN A 134 -9.11 36.58 -37.03
N ASP A 135 -8.95 37.87 -37.28
CA ASP A 135 -9.07 38.97 -36.33
C ASP A 135 -10.28 39.79 -36.79
N ASN A 136 -11.46 39.49 -36.24
CA ASN A 136 -12.72 40.07 -36.73
C ASN A 136 -13.03 41.42 -36.10
N ASP A 137 -12.51 41.69 -34.90
CA ASP A 137 -12.71 42.95 -34.19
C ASP A 137 -11.58 43.97 -34.44
N ASN A 138 -10.54 43.56 -35.18
CA ASN A 138 -9.32 44.31 -35.47
C ASN A 138 -8.52 44.69 -34.20
N SER A 139 -8.48 43.80 -33.21
CA SER A 139 -7.66 43.93 -32.00
C SER A 139 -6.16 43.91 -32.32
N GLY A 140 -5.78 43.33 -33.47
CA GLY A 140 -4.41 43.03 -33.86
C GLY A 140 -3.98 41.61 -33.53
N TYR A 141 -4.87 40.80 -32.95
CA TYR A 141 -4.65 39.39 -32.60
C TYR A 141 -5.78 38.53 -33.17
N PRO A 142 -5.54 37.25 -33.51
CA PRO A 142 -6.64 36.37 -33.92
C PRO A 142 -7.63 36.15 -32.77
N ASP A 143 -8.94 36.18 -33.05
CA ASP A 143 -10.00 35.98 -32.06
C ASP A 143 -9.80 34.66 -31.28
N TYR A 144 -9.27 33.62 -31.95
CA TYR A 144 -8.94 32.33 -31.35
C TYR A 144 -7.95 32.44 -30.18
N VAL A 145 -6.92 33.28 -30.33
CA VAL A 145 -5.87 33.50 -29.33
C VAL A 145 -6.44 34.30 -28.15
N GLU A 146 -7.23 35.34 -28.44
CA GLU A 146 -7.86 36.15 -27.41
C GLU A 146 -8.89 35.35 -26.59
N ASN A 147 -9.73 34.58 -27.27
CA ASN A 147 -10.71 33.71 -26.64
C ASN A 147 -10.05 32.67 -25.74
N MET A 148 -8.99 31.99 -26.21
CA MET A 148 -8.24 31.02 -25.40
C MET A 148 -7.67 31.69 -24.13
N GLY A 149 -7.07 32.87 -24.27
CA GLY A 149 -6.56 33.62 -23.13
C GLY A 149 -7.67 33.95 -22.13
N GLN A 150 -8.81 34.43 -22.62
CA GLN A 150 -9.95 34.76 -21.75
C GLN A 150 -10.51 33.52 -21.06
N TYR A 151 -10.60 32.37 -21.74
CA TYR A 151 -11.09 31.13 -21.14
C TYR A 151 -10.19 30.65 -19.99
N ILE A 152 -8.86 30.80 -20.11
CA ILE A 152 -7.92 30.47 -19.02
C ILE A 152 -8.17 31.41 -17.84
N GLU A 153 -8.31 32.71 -18.08
CA GLU A 153 -8.56 33.70 -17.02
C GLU A 153 -9.89 33.44 -16.30
N ASP A 154 -10.95 33.10 -17.04
CA ASP A 154 -12.27 32.80 -16.51
C ASP A 154 -12.23 31.51 -15.66
N ALA A 155 -11.61 30.45 -16.17
CA ALA A 155 -11.45 29.17 -15.46
C ALA A 155 -10.60 29.34 -14.19
N LEU A 156 -9.49 30.08 -14.27
CA LEU A 156 -8.64 30.41 -13.11
C LEU A 156 -9.43 31.13 -12.02
N ALA A 157 -10.22 32.13 -12.40
CA ALA A 157 -11.05 32.88 -11.47
C ALA A 157 -12.07 31.96 -10.77
N LEU A 158 -12.66 31.00 -11.48
CA LEU A 158 -13.59 30.03 -10.91
C LEU A 158 -12.91 29.08 -9.93
N PHE A 159 -11.75 28.51 -10.27
CA PHE A 159 -10.98 27.67 -9.35
C PHE A 159 -10.60 28.42 -8.06
N ILE A 160 -10.09 29.65 -8.18
CA ILE A 160 -9.74 30.48 -7.03
C ILE A 160 -10.97 30.79 -6.17
N ASN A 161 -12.11 31.10 -6.78
CA ASN A 161 -13.36 31.36 -6.07
C ASN A 161 -13.90 30.10 -5.37
N ALA A 162 -13.70 28.92 -5.95
CA ALA A 162 -13.99 27.63 -5.35
C ALA A 162 -12.95 27.21 -4.28
N GLY A 163 -11.93 28.02 -4.05
CA GLY A 163 -10.95 27.86 -2.97
C GLY A 163 -9.75 26.98 -3.32
N TRP A 164 -9.56 26.61 -4.59
CA TRP A 164 -8.35 25.92 -5.06
C TRP A 164 -7.12 26.82 -4.96
N ILE A 165 -5.94 26.21 -4.83
CA ILE A 165 -4.69 26.97 -4.77
C ILE A 165 -4.41 27.61 -6.12
N ASN A 166 -4.05 28.89 -6.11
CA ASN A 166 -3.64 29.60 -7.32
C ASN A 166 -2.21 29.17 -7.73
N PRO A 167 -2.02 28.53 -8.90
CA PRO A 167 -0.70 28.05 -9.33
C PRO A 167 0.36 29.14 -9.48
N LEU A 168 -0.05 30.38 -9.81
CA LEU A 168 0.88 31.51 -9.96
C LEU A 168 1.43 31.99 -8.63
N THR A 169 0.71 31.78 -7.52
CA THR A 169 1.18 32.22 -6.21
C THR A 169 2.29 31.35 -5.64
N CYS A 170 2.43 30.12 -6.14
CA CYS A 170 3.30 29.12 -5.53
C CYS A 170 4.67 28.99 -6.22
N THR A 171 4.77 29.28 -7.52
CA THR A 171 5.98 28.99 -8.31
C THR A 171 6.90 30.19 -8.53
N SER A 172 6.63 31.34 -7.88
CA SER A 172 7.31 32.64 -8.08
C SER A 172 7.23 33.22 -9.50
N ASN A 173 6.53 32.54 -10.41
CA ASN A 173 6.21 32.99 -11.75
C ASN A 173 5.08 34.02 -11.73
N THR A 174 5.08 34.92 -12.70
CA THR A 174 4.07 35.99 -12.79
C THR A 174 2.91 35.66 -13.73
N MET A 175 3.02 34.60 -14.55
CA MET A 175 2.01 34.23 -15.55
C MET A 175 2.15 32.79 -16.06
N PHE A 176 1.07 32.27 -16.64
CA PHE A 176 1.00 31.04 -17.43
C PHE A 176 1.58 31.25 -18.82
N LEU A 177 2.24 30.23 -19.35
CA LEU A 177 2.80 30.18 -20.69
C LEU A 177 2.02 29.18 -21.54
N VAL A 178 1.32 29.65 -22.55
CA VAL A 178 0.56 28.80 -23.46
C VAL A 178 1.22 28.81 -24.82
N THR A 179 1.52 27.63 -25.36
CA THR A 179 2.07 27.49 -26.71
C THR A 179 1.02 26.85 -27.62
N ILE A 180 0.59 27.59 -28.64
CA ILE A 180 -0.32 27.09 -29.68
C ILE A 180 0.51 26.54 -30.84
N GLU A 181 0.27 25.29 -31.19
CA GLU A 181 0.98 24.62 -32.27
C GLU A 181 0.23 23.42 -32.85
N TYR A 182 0.83 22.76 -33.85
CA TYR A 182 0.28 21.53 -34.39
C TYR A 182 0.68 20.34 -33.50
N GLN A 183 -0.31 19.58 -33.04
CA GLN A 183 -0.13 18.37 -32.24
C GLN A 183 -0.79 17.21 -32.98
N GLU A 184 -0.04 16.17 -33.36
CA GLU A 184 -0.62 15.02 -34.05
C GLU A 184 -1.34 14.11 -33.05
N GLY A 185 -2.65 14.29 -32.90
CA GLY A 185 -3.51 13.35 -32.20
C GLY A 185 -3.88 13.70 -30.75
N THR A 186 -3.50 14.86 -30.21
CA THR A 186 -3.95 15.38 -28.89
C THR A 186 -4.57 16.77 -29.02
N TYR A 187 -5.43 17.18 -28.08
CA TYR A 187 -5.89 18.58 -28.00
C TYR A 187 -4.98 19.45 -27.15
N GLY A 188 -4.44 18.91 -26.06
CA GLY A 188 -3.48 19.61 -25.23
C GLY A 188 -2.67 18.67 -24.35
N TYR A 189 -1.66 19.23 -23.69
CA TYR A 189 -0.95 18.60 -22.59
C TYR A 189 -0.22 19.63 -21.74
N VAL A 190 0.04 19.24 -20.49
CA VAL A 190 0.96 19.89 -19.56
C VAL A 190 2.19 18.99 -19.37
N PRO A 191 3.43 19.49 -19.48
CA PRO A 191 4.62 18.70 -19.11
C PRO A 191 4.69 18.49 -17.60
N GLY A 192 5.03 17.27 -17.14
CA GLY A 192 5.02 16.88 -15.72
C GLY A 192 5.90 17.73 -14.78
N SER A 193 6.90 18.43 -15.32
CA SER A 193 7.80 19.31 -14.55
C SER A 193 7.39 20.79 -14.53
N SER A 194 6.34 21.20 -15.25
CA SER A 194 6.02 22.62 -15.47
C SER A 194 4.64 23.04 -14.93
N TYR A 195 4.65 23.82 -13.85
CA TYR A 195 3.45 24.32 -13.16
C TYR A 195 2.71 25.48 -13.85
N HIS A 196 3.19 25.93 -15.01
CA HIS A 196 2.61 27.09 -15.68
C HIS A 196 2.56 26.95 -17.21
N ARG A 197 2.98 25.82 -17.79
CA ARG A 197 3.06 25.66 -19.25
C ARG A 197 1.97 24.75 -19.78
N ILE A 198 1.26 25.23 -20.80
CA ILE A 198 0.22 24.49 -21.50
C ILE A 198 0.54 24.47 -22.99
N TYR A 199 0.48 23.31 -23.61
CA TYR A 199 0.55 23.17 -25.05
C TYR A 199 -0.85 22.91 -25.61
N MET A 200 -1.27 23.69 -26.60
CA MET A 200 -2.61 23.63 -27.17
C MET A 200 -2.58 23.37 -28.67
N HIS A 201 -3.45 22.48 -29.15
CA HIS A 201 -3.64 22.21 -30.57
C HIS A 201 -4.26 23.41 -31.29
N LYS A 202 -3.65 23.85 -32.40
CA LYS A 202 -4.06 25.05 -33.16
C LYS A 202 -5.43 24.99 -33.84
N GLY A 203 -6.01 23.80 -33.97
CA GLY A 203 -7.20 23.52 -34.79
C GLY A 203 -8.51 23.35 -34.02
N LEU A 204 -8.54 23.65 -32.72
CA LEU A 204 -9.75 23.49 -31.90
C LEU A 204 -10.86 24.45 -32.35
N ASN A 205 -12.11 23.96 -32.31
CA ASN A 205 -13.28 24.83 -32.38
C ASN A 205 -13.55 25.52 -31.03
N ASP A 206 -14.51 26.45 -30.97
CA ASP A 206 -14.79 27.24 -29.76
C ASP A 206 -15.12 26.38 -28.52
N ASN A 207 -16.01 25.40 -28.66
CA ASN A 207 -16.37 24.49 -27.57
C ASN A 207 -15.18 23.64 -27.12
N GLN A 208 -14.41 23.09 -28.08
CA GLN A 208 -13.19 22.33 -27.78
C GLN A 208 -12.15 23.22 -27.07
N ASN A 209 -12.02 24.48 -27.47
CA ASN A 209 -11.09 25.43 -26.88
C ASN A 209 -11.43 25.70 -25.41
N LYS A 210 -12.71 25.95 -25.10
CA LYS A 210 -13.20 26.11 -23.72
C LYS A 210 -12.90 24.89 -22.84
N LEU A 211 -13.34 23.72 -23.29
CA LEU A 211 -13.21 22.46 -22.54
C LEU A 211 -11.73 22.11 -22.32
N THR A 212 -10.92 22.11 -23.38
CA THR A 212 -9.48 21.80 -23.30
C THR A 212 -8.76 22.80 -22.40
N THR A 213 -9.11 24.09 -22.47
CA THR A 213 -8.53 25.12 -21.61
C THR A 213 -8.81 24.86 -20.11
N ALA A 214 -10.05 24.52 -19.77
CA ALA A 214 -10.41 24.17 -18.39
C ALA A 214 -9.66 22.92 -17.90
N HIS A 215 -9.58 21.89 -18.75
CA HIS A 215 -8.90 20.62 -18.47
C HIS A 215 -7.40 20.80 -18.21
N GLU A 216 -6.69 21.47 -19.13
CA GLU A 216 -5.24 21.65 -19.01
C GLU A 216 -4.87 22.63 -17.87
N LEU A 217 -5.70 23.65 -17.62
CA LEU A 217 -5.51 24.53 -16.47
C LEU A 217 -5.70 23.76 -15.16
N HIS A 218 -6.67 22.84 -15.09
CA HIS A 218 -6.88 22.02 -13.90
C HIS A 218 -5.68 21.11 -13.61
N HIS A 219 -5.02 20.58 -14.64
CA HIS A 219 -3.75 19.88 -14.43
C HIS A 219 -2.71 20.76 -13.74
N LEU A 220 -2.57 22.03 -14.12
CA LEU A 220 -1.66 22.95 -13.41
C LEU A 220 -2.08 23.15 -11.95
N VAL A 221 -3.38 23.26 -11.67
CA VAL A 221 -3.92 23.34 -10.30
C VAL A 221 -3.56 22.09 -9.51
N GLN A 222 -3.75 20.89 -10.06
CA GLN A 222 -3.38 19.62 -9.42
C GLN A 222 -1.89 19.54 -9.08
N HIS A 223 -1.02 19.97 -10.00
CA HIS A 223 0.44 19.94 -9.80
C HIS A 223 0.89 20.77 -8.59
N VAL A 224 0.16 21.84 -8.24
CA VAL A 224 0.47 22.67 -7.07
C VAL A 224 0.39 21.87 -5.77
N TYR A 225 -0.60 21.00 -5.63
CA TYR A 225 -0.79 20.18 -4.44
C TYR A 225 0.40 19.23 -4.23
N THR A 226 0.96 18.68 -5.32
CA THR A 226 2.14 17.79 -5.24
C THR A 226 3.48 18.49 -5.03
N SER A 227 3.58 19.81 -5.24
CA SER A 227 4.87 20.51 -5.39
C SER A 227 5.11 21.68 -4.46
N CYS A 228 4.03 22.33 -4.00
CA CYS A 228 4.11 23.58 -3.24
C CYS A 228 3.75 23.38 -1.77
N ASP A 229 2.78 22.50 -1.47
CA ASP A 229 2.40 22.16 -0.10
C ASP A 229 3.27 21.04 0.50
N GLY A 230 4.09 20.37 -0.33
CA GLY A 230 4.92 19.24 0.10
C GLY A 230 4.11 17.99 0.47
N ASP A 231 2.80 18.02 0.19
CA ASP A 231 1.84 16.94 0.40
C ASP A 231 1.71 16.12 -0.89
N SER A 232 1.52 14.81 -0.80
CA SER A 232 1.53 13.96 -1.99
C SER A 232 0.24 14.07 -2.83
N GLY A 233 -0.84 14.66 -2.28
CA GLY A 233 -2.18 14.60 -2.86
C GLY A 233 -2.62 13.17 -3.25
N PRO A 234 -3.82 13.01 -3.83
CA PRO A 234 -4.17 11.77 -4.51
C PRO A 234 -3.20 11.46 -5.66
N SER A 235 -2.44 10.37 -5.57
CA SER A 235 -1.53 9.91 -6.62
C SER A 235 -2.25 9.05 -7.67
N GLY A 236 -1.90 9.21 -8.95
CA GLY A 236 -2.33 8.35 -10.06
C GLY A 236 -2.91 9.11 -11.25
N SER A 237 -2.46 8.77 -12.47
CA SER A 237 -2.86 9.44 -13.71
C SER A 237 -4.37 9.35 -13.99
N TRP A 238 -5.05 8.30 -13.52
CA TRP A 238 -6.51 8.16 -13.65
C TRP A 238 -7.28 9.31 -13.00
N TYR A 239 -6.96 9.64 -11.73
CA TYR A 239 -7.71 10.61 -10.97
C TYR A 239 -7.41 12.03 -11.41
N ARG A 240 -6.18 12.26 -11.89
CA ARG A 240 -5.78 13.51 -12.56
C ARG A 240 -6.64 13.78 -13.78
N GLU A 241 -6.70 12.84 -14.72
CA GLU A 241 -7.52 13.00 -15.93
C GLU A 241 -9.01 13.09 -15.60
N CYS A 242 -9.48 12.23 -14.69
CA CYS A 242 -10.89 12.17 -14.28
C CYS A 242 -11.37 13.45 -13.58
N THR A 243 -10.55 14.07 -12.72
CA THR A 243 -10.90 15.33 -12.08
C THR A 243 -10.71 16.54 -12.99
N SER A 244 -9.83 16.47 -14.00
CA SER A 244 -9.76 17.50 -15.05
C SER A 244 -10.99 17.46 -15.97
N MET A 245 -11.55 16.27 -16.24
CA MET A 245 -12.87 16.16 -16.88
C MET A 245 -14.00 16.73 -16.00
N TRP A 246 -13.95 16.52 -14.69
CA TRP A 246 -14.89 17.14 -13.77
C TRP A 246 -14.81 18.67 -13.81
N ALA A 247 -13.60 19.22 -13.93
CA ALA A 247 -13.42 20.66 -14.10
C ALA A 247 -14.05 21.21 -15.38
N GLU A 248 -14.04 20.45 -16.48
CA GLU A 248 -14.75 20.85 -17.70
C GLU A 248 -16.24 21.06 -17.45
N GLU A 249 -16.89 20.14 -16.71
CA GLU A 249 -18.32 20.23 -16.37
C GLU A 249 -18.62 21.36 -15.39
N VAL A 250 -17.77 21.57 -14.38
CA VAL A 250 -18.03 22.61 -13.37
C VAL A 250 -17.83 24.01 -13.95
N ILE A 251 -16.92 24.17 -14.91
CA ILE A 251 -16.62 25.46 -15.55
C ILE A 251 -17.60 25.75 -16.70
N TYR A 252 -17.94 24.75 -17.51
CA TYR A 252 -18.76 24.88 -18.71
C TYR A 252 -19.87 23.83 -18.78
N ASP A 253 -20.68 23.75 -17.73
CA ASP A 253 -21.83 22.85 -17.55
C ASP A 253 -22.71 22.72 -18.80
N GLU A 254 -22.94 23.82 -19.53
CA GLU A 254 -23.80 23.80 -20.72
C GLU A 254 -23.25 23.01 -21.92
N LEU A 255 -21.98 22.59 -21.87
CA LEU A 255 -21.30 21.91 -22.97
C LEU A 255 -21.28 20.39 -22.84
N ASN A 256 -21.48 19.83 -21.63
CA ASN A 256 -21.49 18.38 -21.38
C ASN A 256 -20.23 17.69 -21.97
N GLY A 257 -19.04 18.12 -21.53
CA GLY A 257 -17.73 17.62 -21.98
C GLY A 257 -17.52 16.11 -21.85
N TYR A 258 -18.18 15.42 -20.92
CA TYR A 258 -18.16 13.96 -20.79
C TYR A 258 -18.85 13.21 -21.94
N ASN A 259 -19.68 13.88 -22.74
CA ASN A 259 -20.50 13.23 -23.77
C ASN A 259 -19.63 12.48 -24.80
N GLY A 260 -19.86 11.17 -24.92
CA GLY A 260 -19.13 10.27 -25.80
C GLY A 260 -18.06 9.47 -25.07
N TYR A 261 -17.50 9.98 -23.96
CA TYR A 261 -16.54 9.28 -23.11
C TYR A 261 -17.24 8.43 -22.04
N ASP A 262 -18.39 8.92 -21.56
CA ASP A 262 -19.29 8.17 -20.66
C ASP A 262 -19.65 6.80 -21.26
N GLN A 263 -19.78 6.72 -22.59
CA GLN A 263 -20.05 5.47 -23.29
C GLN A 263 -18.94 4.43 -23.12
N ASP A 264 -17.66 4.82 -23.18
CA ASP A 264 -16.53 3.90 -23.02
C ASP A 264 -16.48 3.33 -21.60
N PHE A 265 -16.74 4.16 -20.58
CA PHE A 265 -16.85 3.73 -19.19
C PHE A 265 -18.06 2.81 -18.97
N GLN A 266 -19.24 3.22 -19.42
CA GLN A 266 -20.51 2.50 -19.24
C GLN A 266 -20.61 1.21 -20.06
N ASN A 267 -19.83 1.05 -21.12
CA ASN A 267 -19.78 -0.18 -21.93
C ASN A 267 -18.93 -1.28 -21.28
N GLU A 268 -17.93 -0.90 -20.47
CA GLU A 268 -17.00 -1.81 -19.81
C GLU A 268 -17.01 -1.63 -18.28
N PRO A 269 -18.18 -1.66 -17.61
CA PRO A 269 -18.28 -1.38 -16.17
C PRO A 269 -17.57 -2.44 -15.31
N TYR A 270 -17.16 -3.56 -15.90
CA TYR A 270 -16.40 -4.63 -15.25
C TYR A 270 -14.93 -4.25 -15.02
N ARG A 271 -14.39 -3.28 -15.75
CA ARG A 271 -13.06 -2.77 -15.45
C ARG A 271 -13.09 -1.97 -14.16
N SER A 272 -11.93 -1.88 -13.52
CA SER A 272 -11.76 -1.06 -12.34
C SER A 272 -12.09 0.40 -12.61
N LEU A 273 -12.72 1.05 -11.64
CA LEU A 273 -12.91 2.51 -11.61
C LEU A 273 -11.59 3.26 -11.89
N ASP A 274 -10.48 2.78 -11.34
CA ASP A 274 -9.16 3.41 -11.47
C ASP A 274 -8.34 2.88 -12.67
N TYR A 275 -8.98 2.13 -13.58
CA TYR A 275 -8.32 1.65 -14.79
C TYR A 275 -7.81 2.81 -15.64
N PHE A 276 -6.50 2.85 -15.84
CA PHE A 276 -5.84 3.84 -16.67
C PHE A 276 -5.13 3.19 -17.85
N GLU A 277 -5.46 3.64 -19.05
CA GLU A 277 -4.73 3.31 -20.25
C GLU A 277 -4.34 4.62 -20.93
N SER A 278 -3.05 4.93 -20.99
CA SER A 278 -2.57 6.16 -21.63
C SER A 278 -3.06 6.25 -23.08
N GLY A 279 -3.71 7.37 -23.41
CA GLY A 279 -4.41 7.60 -24.69
C GLY A 279 -5.74 6.85 -24.89
N GLY A 280 -6.22 6.14 -23.86
CA GLY A 280 -7.55 5.52 -23.81
C GLY A 280 -8.68 6.52 -23.54
N LEU A 281 -9.93 6.06 -23.68
CA LEU A 281 -11.12 6.88 -23.45
C LEU A 281 -11.81 6.61 -22.11
N TYR A 282 -11.57 5.43 -21.53
CA TYR A 282 -12.23 4.93 -20.32
C TYR A 282 -12.04 5.87 -19.11
N GLN A 283 -10.82 6.36 -18.90
CA GLN A 283 -10.48 7.25 -17.78
C GLN A 283 -11.24 8.58 -17.83
N TYR A 284 -11.54 9.10 -19.03
CA TYR A 284 -12.31 10.35 -19.15
C TYR A 284 -13.79 10.11 -18.81
N GLY A 285 -14.33 8.94 -19.18
CA GLY A 285 -15.69 8.52 -18.81
C GLY A 285 -15.85 8.21 -17.32
N SER A 286 -14.77 7.88 -16.61
CA SER A 286 -14.80 7.70 -15.15
C SER A 286 -15.18 8.97 -14.37
N VAL A 287 -15.23 10.13 -15.04
CA VAL A 287 -15.70 11.42 -14.48
C VAL A 287 -17.06 11.31 -13.79
N LEU A 288 -17.90 10.35 -14.20
CA LEU A 288 -19.17 10.04 -13.54
C LEU A 288 -19.00 9.85 -12.02
N TRP A 289 -17.87 9.31 -11.56
CA TRP A 289 -17.56 9.17 -10.14
C TRP A 289 -17.38 10.52 -9.44
N ASN A 290 -16.67 11.47 -10.04
CA ASN A 290 -16.50 12.81 -9.48
C ASN A 290 -17.79 13.63 -9.58
N LEU A 291 -18.62 13.41 -10.60
CA LEU A 291 -19.97 13.99 -10.66
C LEU A 291 -20.85 13.43 -9.55
N TYR A 292 -20.81 12.12 -9.31
CA TYR A 292 -21.49 11.49 -8.18
C TYR A 292 -21.06 12.12 -6.85
N ILE A 293 -19.75 12.29 -6.63
CA ILE A 293 -19.21 12.93 -5.43
C ILE A 293 -19.71 14.39 -5.33
N HIS A 294 -19.62 15.15 -6.41
CA HIS A 294 -20.04 16.55 -6.48
C HIS A 294 -21.53 16.71 -6.12
N GLU A 295 -22.40 15.88 -6.69
CA GLU A 295 -23.85 15.93 -6.47
C GLU A 295 -24.25 15.54 -5.04
N ASN A 296 -23.57 14.54 -4.45
CA ASN A 296 -23.95 14.00 -3.14
C ASN A 296 -23.25 14.70 -1.96
N PHE A 297 -22.07 15.29 -2.19
CA PHE A 297 -21.25 15.90 -1.13
C PHE A 297 -20.97 17.41 -1.34
N GLY A 298 -21.35 17.97 -2.50
CA GLY A 298 -21.26 19.39 -2.82
C GLY A 298 -19.96 19.84 -3.50
N ASP A 299 -19.95 21.10 -3.96
CA ASP A 299 -18.94 21.69 -4.86
C ASP A 299 -17.48 21.56 -4.37
N SER A 300 -17.27 21.57 -3.05
CA SER A 300 -15.93 21.50 -2.45
C SER A 300 -15.41 20.07 -2.25
N ALA A 301 -16.22 19.04 -2.50
CA ALA A 301 -15.87 17.67 -2.16
C ALA A 301 -14.63 17.16 -2.90
N VAL A 302 -14.58 17.32 -4.23
CA VAL A 302 -13.42 16.93 -5.06
C VAL A 302 -12.16 17.64 -4.60
N LYS A 303 -12.25 18.95 -4.32
CA LYS A 303 -11.14 19.74 -3.79
C LYS A 303 -10.65 19.21 -2.44
N ASN A 304 -11.55 18.94 -1.50
CA ASN A 304 -11.20 18.45 -0.17
C ASN A 304 -10.54 17.06 -0.23
N ILE A 305 -10.92 16.21 -1.19
CA ILE A 305 -10.23 14.94 -1.46
C ILE A 305 -8.80 15.20 -1.91
N TRP A 306 -8.57 16.18 -2.79
CA TRP A 306 -7.21 16.61 -3.19
C TRP A 306 -6.36 17.17 -2.03
N GLU A 307 -7.00 17.78 -1.04
CA GLU A 307 -6.36 18.32 0.17
C GLU A 307 -6.13 17.28 1.28
N THR A 308 -6.50 16.01 1.07
CA THR A 308 -6.35 14.97 2.09
C THR A 308 -4.92 14.38 2.07
N PRO A 309 -4.15 14.49 3.17
CA PRO A 309 -2.73 14.13 3.21
C PRO A 309 -2.53 12.61 3.35
N ILE A 310 -2.47 11.85 2.24
CA ILE A 310 -2.20 10.40 2.29
C ILE A 310 -1.62 9.84 0.96
N SER A 311 -1.25 8.55 0.95
CA SER A 311 -0.47 7.90 -0.11
C SER A 311 -1.22 7.34 -1.34
N SER A 312 -2.57 7.18 -1.32
CA SER A 312 -3.33 6.69 -2.48
C SER A 312 -4.67 7.40 -2.67
N THR A 313 -5.11 7.51 -3.94
CA THR A 313 -6.35 8.20 -4.30
C THR A 313 -7.60 7.61 -3.64
N VAL A 314 -7.76 6.28 -3.65
CA VAL A 314 -8.95 5.62 -3.09
C VAL A 314 -9.01 5.81 -1.58
N SER A 315 -7.86 5.75 -0.89
CA SER A 315 -7.78 6.03 0.53
C SER A 315 -8.20 7.47 0.84
N ALA A 316 -7.93 8.43 -0.05
CA ALA A 316 -8.19 9.86 0.19
C ALA A 316 -9.68 10.12 0.12
N GLN A 317 -10.33 9.48 -0.85
CA GLN A 317 -11.78 9.43 -0.97
C GLN A 317 -12.40 8.73 0.24
N ASN A 318 -11.87 7.59 0.68
CA ASN A 318 -12.40 6.90 1.86
C ASN A 318 -12.31 7.74 3.14
N ASN A 319 -11.19 8.43 3.37
CA ASN A 319 -11.03 9.33 4.50
C ASN A 319 -12.04 10.49 4.43
N TYR A 320 -12.20 11.09 3.23
CA TYR A 320 -13.20 12.12 2.99
C TYR A 320 -14.62 11.63 3.31
N PHE A 321 -15.02 10.45 2.82
CA PHE A 321 -16.35 9.89 3.10
C PHE A 321 -16.55 9.56 4.57
N THR A 322 -15.53 9.01 5.24
CA THR A 322 -15.55 8.71 6.69
C THR A 322 -15.81 9.97 7.51
N ASN A 323 -15.11 11.06 7.18
CA ASN A 323 -15.32 12.36 7.83
C ASN A 323 -16.71 12.97 7.55
N ASN A 324 -17.42 12.47 6.55
CA ASN A 324 -18.77 12.88 6.19
C ASN A 324 -19.85 11.82 6.52
N GLY A 325 -19.52 10.83 7.35
CA GLY A 325 -20.50 9.87 7.89
C GLY A 325 -20.85 8.71 6.95
N SER A 326 -19.97 8.38 6.00
CA SER A 326 -20.08 7.22 5.10
C SER A 326 -18.72 6.53 4.95
N ASN A 327 -18.52 5.68 3.95
CA ASN A 327 -17.24 5.11 3.59
C ASN A 327 -17.19 4.81 2.07
N PHE A 328 -16.02 4.51 1.53
CA PHE A 328 -15.83 4.27 0.10
C PHE A 328 -16.64 3.08 -0.41
N THR A 329 -16.72 1.98 0.35
CA THR A 329 -17.49 0.77 -0.01
C THR A 329 -18.96 1.10 -0.23
N ASP A 330 -19.56 1.85 0.67
CA ASP A 330 -20.96 2.27 0.60
C ASP A 330 -21.17 3.21 -0.59
N GLU A 331 -20.36 4.26 -0.71
CA GLU A 331 -20.50 5.24 -1.80
C GLU A 331 -20.26 4.64 -3.18
N PHE A 332 -19.31 3.71 -3.32
CA PHE A 332 -19.08 2.99 -4.57
C PHE A 332 -20.26 2.07 -4.93
N SER A 333 -20.88 1.44 -3.93
CA SER A 333 -22.06 0.59 -4.11
C SER A 333 -23.33 1.40 -4.45
N LYS A 334 -23.38 2.68 -4.06
CA LYS A 334 -24.42 3.63 -4.47
C LYS A 334 -24.16 4.15 -5.89
N PHE A 335 -22.91 4.46 -6.20
CA PHE A 335 -22.48 4.87 -7.54
C PHE A 335 -22.77 3.81 -8.60
N SER A 336 -22.57 2.52 -8.32
CA SER A 336 -22.92 1.44 -9.26
C SER A 336 -24.42 1.44 -9.62
N ALA A 337 -25.30 1.77 -8.68
CA ALA A 337 -26.71 1.94 -8.93
C ALA A 337 -27.01 3.23 -9.69
N TRP A 338 -26.29 4.31 -9.37
CA TRP A 338 -26.34 5.57 -10.10
C TRP A 338 -26.04 5.37 -11.60
N CYS A 339 -24.99 4.61 -11.93
CA CYS A 339 -24.67 4.22 -13.30
C CYS A 339 -25.73 3.33 -13.96
N TYR A 340 -26.43 2.47 -13.19
CA TYR A 340 -27.49 1.63 -13.73
C TYR A 340 -28.70 2.45 -14.19
N PHE A 341 -29.07 3.51 -13.46
CA PHE A 341 -30.25 4.35 -13.71
C PHE A 341 -30.00 5.54 -14.66
N THR A 342 -29.10 5.39 -15.63
CA THR A 342 -28.83 6.38 -16.66
C THR A 342 -29.52 6.07 -18.00
N GLY A 343 -29.52 7.05 -18.91
CA GLY A 343 -30.03 6.93 -20.27
C GLY A 343 -31.51 6.58 -20.31
N TYR A 344 -31.88 5.55 -21.07
CA TYR A 344 -33.27 5.09 -21.17
C TYR A 344 -33.83 4.49 -19.86
N ARG A 345 -32.98 4.27 -18.85
CA ARG A 345 -33.37 3.82 -17.51
C ARG A 345 -33.50 4.97 -16.50
N SER A 346 -33.17 6.20 -16.91
CA SER A 346 -33.38 7.38 -16.07
C SER A 346 -34.87 7.70 -15.96
N ASN A 347 -35.35 7.89 -14.72
CA ASN A 347 -36.72 8.32 -14.43
C ASN A 347 -36.78 9.50 -13.44
N GLY A 348 -35.63 10.17 -13.21
CA GLY A 348 -35.52 11.40 -12.42
C GLY A 348 -35.75 11.26 -10.91
N THR A 349 -35.95 10.03 -10.41
CA THR A 349 -36.14 9.77 -8.98
C THR A 349 -35.48 8.44 -8.62
N TYR A 350 -34.22 8.51 -8.18
CA TYR A 350 -33.54 7.39 -7.55
C TYR A 350 -33.73 7.48 -6.03
N TYR A 351 -33.70 6.34 -5.34
CA TYR A 351 -33.89 6.28 -3.89
C TYR A 351 -32.84 7.10 -3.11
N GLU A 352 -31.71 7.41 -3.75
CA GLU A 352 -30.54 8.04 -3.10
C GLU A 352 -30.21 9.45 -3.61
N GLY A 353 -30.98 10.03 -4.55
CA GLY A 353 -30.72 11.42 -5.01
C GLY A 353 -31.32 11.78 -6.37
N GLN A 354 -31.21 13.06 -6.74
CA GLN A 354 -31.50 13.54 -8.10
C GLN A 354 -30.19 13.63 -8.88
N PHE A 355 -30.23 13.21 -10.14
CA PHE A 355 -29.14 13.43 -11.08
C PHE A 355 -29.74 14.11 -12.31
N GLU A 356 -29.50 15.42 -12.44
CA GLU A 356 -30.15 16.25 -13.46
C GLU A 356 -29.87 15.71 -14.87
N GLU A 357 -28.64 15.24 -15.09
CA GLU A 357 -28.17 14.80 -16.40
C GLU A 357 -28.27 13.29 -16.64
N ALA A 358 -28.91 12.53 -15.74
CA ALA A 358 -29.03 11.07 -15.86
C ALA A 358 -29.53 10.60 -17.24
N SER A 359 -30.42 11.38 -17.84
CA SER A 359 -30.99 11.07 -19.16
C SER A 359 -30.05 11.31 -20.34
N ASN A 360 -29.00 12.12 -20.15
CA ASN A 360 -27.98 12.43 -21.16
C ASN A 360 -26.88 11.36 -21.19
N ILE A 361 -26.69 10.61 -20.09
CA ILE A 361 -25.63 9.60 -19.96
C ILE A 361 -26.04 8.25 -20.54
N THR A 362 -25.07 7.56 -21.13
CA THR A 362 -25.23 6.21 -21.67
C THR A 362 -25.63 5.22 -20.57
N ALA A 363 -26.65 4.40 -20.85
CA ALA A 363 -27.08 3.35 -19.92
C ALA A 363 -26.00 2.27 -19.78
N ALA A 364 -25.66 1.91 -18.54
CA ALA A 364 -24.69 0.85 -18.24
C ALA A 364 -24.97 -0.45 -19.01
N ALA A 365 -23.92 -1.03 -19.58
CA ALA A 365 -24.00 -2.26 -20.35
C ALA A 365 -24.38 -3.45 -19.46
N ILE A 366 -25.33 -4.24 -19.95
CA ILE A 366 -25.74 -5.49 -19.29
C ILE A 366 -24.77 -6.60 -19.73
N THR A 367 -23.99 -7.13 -18.80
CA THR A 367 -23.07 -8.25 -19.02
C THR A 367 -23.80 -9.47 -19.57
N ARG A 368 -24.99 -9.77 -19.03
CA ARG A 368 -25.83 -10.89 -19.47
C ARG A 368 -27.32 -10.60 -19.32
N SER A 369 -28.08 -10.92 -20.35
CA SER A 369 -29.54 -11.01 -20.30
C SER A 369 -30.01 -12.46 -20.46
N ALA A 370 -30.97 -12.90 -19.65
CA ALA A 370 -31.59 -14.22 -19.73
C ALA A 370 -33.12 -14.16 -19.55
N THR A 371 -33.82 -15.28 -19.77
CA THR A 371 -35.27 -15.43 -19.52
C THR A 371 -35.53 -16.76 -18.83
N GLY A 372 -36.25 -16.75 -17.70
CA GLY A 372 -36.51 -17.95 -16.90
C GLY A 372 -35.42 -18.18 -15.84
N ALA A 373 -35.15 -19.44 -15.49
CA ALA A 373 -34.08 -19.78 -14.54
C ALA A 373 -32.70 -19.64 -15.18
N LEU A 374 -31.70 -19.29 -14.38
CA LEU A 374 -30.29 -19.20 -14.76
C LEU A 374 -29.50 -20.03 -13.75
N VAL A 375 -29.06 -21.23 -14.11
CA VAL A 375 -28.30 -22.09 -13.19
C VAL A 375 -26.82 -21.98 -13.55
N ASN A 376 -25.98 -21.62 -12.58
CA ASN A 376 -24.53 -21.53 -12.68
C ASN A 376 -24.02 -20.64 -13.83
N TYR A 377 -24.37 -19.35 -13.79
CA TYR A 377 -23.82 -18.37 -14.73
C TYR A 377 -22.51 -17.78 -14.22
N THR A 378 -21.45 -17.97 -15.01
CA THR A 378 -20.18 -17.26 -14.87
C THR A 378 -20.00 -16.32 -16.07
N PRO A 379 -19.52 -15.08 -15.86
CA PRO A 379 -19.19 -14.19 -16.97
C PRO A 379 -18.10 -14.77 -17.89
N PRO A 380 -18.07 -14.36 -19.17
CA PRO A 380 -16.91 -14.60 -20.03
C PRO A 380 -15.64 -14.04 -19.39
N THR A 381 -14.49 -14.70 -19.60
CA THR A 381 -13.20 -14.30 -19.01
C THR A 381 -12.78 -12.87 -19.32
N ASN A 382 -13.23 -12.29 -20.43
CA ASN A 382 -12.96 -10.89 -20.81
C ASN A 382 -13.99 -9.89 -20.29
N LYS A 383 -14.86 -10.31 -19.37
CA LYS A 383 -15.89 -9.49 -18.70
C LYS A 383 -15.99 -9.80 -17.20
N LEU A 384 -15.02 -10.54 -16.66
CA LEU A 384 -14.90 -10.73 -15.23
C LEU A 384 -14.60 -9.36 -14.61
N PRO A 385 -15.27 -9.01 -13.49
CA PRO A 385 -15.01 -7.74 -12.83
C PRO A 385 -13.59 -7.72 -12.24
N ASP A 386 -12.90 -6.60 -12.42
CA ASP A 386 -11.67 -6.28 -11.70
C ASP A 386 -11.99 -5.73 -10.31
N HIS A 387 -10.97 -5.45 -9.49
CA HIS A 387 -11.14 -4.60 -8.31
C HIS A 387 -11.87 -3.31 -8.70
N LEU A 388 -12.72 -2.77 -7.82
CA LEU A 388 -13.58 -1.62 -8.15
C LEU A 388 -14.36 -1.77 -9.47
N GLY A 389 -14.69 -3.01 -9.84
CA GLY A 389 -15.41 -3.36 -11.05
C GLY A 389 -16.83 -3.83 -10.77
N VAL A 390 -17.70 -3.72 -11.78
CA VAL A 390 -19.14 -3.93 -11.66
C VAL A 390 -19.69 -4.76 -12.81
N ASN A 391 -20.59 -5.71 -12.51
CA ASN A 391 -21.30 -6.50 -13.52
C ASN A 391 -22.81 -6.30 -13.41
N TYR A 392 -23.52 -6.17 -14.53
CA TYR A 392 -24.99 -6.08 -14.53
C TYR A 392 -25.60 -7.31 -15.21
N VAL A 393 -26.32 -8.15 -14.45
CA VAL A 393 -26.94 -9.39 -14.94
C VAL A 393 -28.45 -9.30 -14.87
N LYS A 394 -29.12 -9.22 -16.01
CA LYS A 394 -30.58 -9.07 -16.11
C LYS A 394 -31.29 -10.40 -16.35
N LEU A 395 -32.26 -10.70 -15.50
CA LEU A 395 -33.16 -11.83 -15.64
C LEU A 395 -34.58 -11.37 -15.96
N ASN A 396 -35.09 -11.72 -17.15
CA ASN A 396 -36.48 -11.53 -17.48
C ASN A 396 -37.31 -12.72 -16.98
N ARG A 397 -38.51 -12.46 -16.48
CA ARG A 397 -39.38 -13.53 -15.99
C ARG A 397 -39.81 -14.47 -17.12
N GLY A 398 -39.60 -15.77 -16.94
CA GLY A 398 -40.03 -16.82 -17.88
C GLY A 398 -41.46 -17.30 -17.64
N SER A 399 -42.12 -17.79 -18.69
CA SER A 399 -43.45 -18.43 -18.57
C SER A 399 -43.36 -19.71 -17.75
N GLY A 400 -44.12 -19.81 -16.65
CA GLY A 400 -44.15 -20.98 -15.78
C GLY A 400 -43.16 -20.95 -14.60
N SER A 401 -42.50 -19.81 -14.35
CA SER A 401 -41.69 -19.61 -13.14
C SER A 401 -42.56 -19.73 -11.89
N ALA A 402 -42.00 -20.34 -10.84
CA ALA A 402 -42.61 -20.33 -9.49
C ALA A 402 -42.72 -18.90 -8.96
N ASP A 403 -43.47 -18.71 -7.87
CA ASP A 403 -43.71 -17.38 -7.29
C ASP A 403 -42.56 -16.89 -6.41
N ASN A 404 -41.58 -17.75 -6.10
CA ASN A 404 -40.36 -17.38 -5.38
C ASN A 404 -39.14 -17.61 -6.29
N LEU A 405 -38.21 -16.65 -6.29
CA LEU A 405 -36.94 -16.74 -7.00
C LEU A 405 -35.80 -16.74 -5.99
N LEU A 406 -35.13 -17.87 -5.84
CA LEU A 406 -33.87 -17.98 -5.11
C LEU A 406 -32.76 -17.38 -5.95
N ILE A 407 -32.03 -16.46 -5.36
CA ILE A 407 -30.81 -15.85 -5.90
C ILE A 407 -29.68 -16.35 -5.03
N GLN A 408 -28.75 -17.09 -5.62
CA GLN A 408 -27.52 -17.55 -5.01
C GLN A 408 -26.35 -16.96 -5.80
N PHE A 409 -25.38 -16.45 -5.07
CA PHE A 409 -24.14 -15.91 -5.55
C PHE A 409 -23.02 -16.67 -4.86
N ASP A 410 -22.07 -17.15 -5.65
CA ASP A 410 -20.85 -17.80 -5.20
C ASP A 410 -19.70 -17.00 -5.81
N GLY A 411 -19.03 -16.23 -4.98
CA GLY A 411 -18.02 -15.26 -5.38
C GLY A 411 -16.61 -15.76 -5.06
N ASP A 412 -15.61 -15.21 -5.73
CA ASP A 412 -14.22 -15.43 -5.34
C ASP A 412 -13.96 -14.76 -3.98
N GLY A 413 -13.80 -15.57 -2.93
CA GLY A 413 -13.56 -15.11 -1.54
C GLY A 413 -12.26 -14.32 -1.33
N ASN A 414 -11.42 -14.15 -2.35
CA ASN A 414 -10.30 -13.19 -2.29
C ASN A 414 -10.75 -11.73 -2.48
N TYR A 415 -12.01 -11.50 -2.87
CA TYR A 415 -12.56 -10.18 -3.16
C TYR A 415 -13.70 -9.82 -2.21
N ASN A 416 -13.82 -8.53 -1.90
CA ASN A 416 -14.94 -7.97 -1.17
C ASN A 416 -16.08 -7.74 -2.15
N TRP A 417 -17.16 -8.47 -1.97
CA TRP A 417 -18.34 -8.41 -2.83
C TRP A 417 -19.46 -7.62 -2.16
N ASN A 418 -20.10 -6.75 -2.94
CA ASN A 418 -21.43 -6.25 -2.65
C ASN A 418 -22.38 -6.65 -3.79
N LEU A 419 -23.64 -6.91 -3.45
CA LEU A 419 -24.66 -7.37 -4.38
C LEU A 419 -25.93 -6.53 -4.21
N LYS A 420 -26.35 -5.89 -5.30
CA LYS A 420 -27.65 -5.22 -5.36
C LYS A 420 -28.59 -5.92 -6.33
N VAL A 421 -29.86 -6.03 -5.96
CA VAL A 421 -30.94 -6.47 -6.85
C VAL A 421 -31.80 -5.27 -7.18
N PHE A 422 -31.90 -4.93 -8.47
CA PHE A 422 -32.83 -3.93 -8.97
C PHE A 422 -34.06 -4.63 -9.56
N THR A 423 -35.22 -4.37 -9.00
CA THR A 423 -36.50 -4.80 -9.55
C THR A 423 -37.21 -3.65 -10.23
N HIS A 424 -38.01 -3.96 -11.26
CA HIS A 424 -38.77 -2.95 -11.99
C HIS A 424 -40.26 -3.11 -11.72
N GLN A 425 -40.80 -2.32 -10.78
CA GLN A 425 -42.24 -2.18 -10.51
C GLN A 425 -42.79 -0.84 -10.98
N GLY A 426 -43.34 -0.80 -12.20
CA GLY A 426 -44.07 0.38 -12.68
C GLY A 426 -43.14 1.57 -13.00
N SER A 427 -43.32 2.71 -12.33
CA SER A 427 -42.56 3.95 -12.58
C SER A 427 -41.47 4.23 -11.53
N PHE A 428 -41.30 3.34 -10.56
CA PHE A 428 -40.31 3.46 -9.50
C PHE A 428 -39.42 2.22 -9.54
N ASP A 429 -38.12 2.42 -9.46
CA ASP A 429 -37.17 1.33 -9.31
C ASP A 429 -36.93 1.10 -7.82
N ASP A 430 -37.04 -0.16 -7.40
CA ASP A 430 -36.74 -0.61 -6.04
C ASP A 430 -35.48 -1.49 -6.07
N GLY A 431 -34.56 -1.19 -5.15
CA GLY A 431 -33.32 -1.92 -4.99
C GLY A 431 -33.16 -2.40 -3.55
N PHE A 432 -32.60 -3.59 -3.36
CA PHE A 432 -32.16 -4.06 -2.06
C PHE A 432 -30.84 -4.82 -2.19
N GLU A 433 -30.09 -4.88 -1.09
CA GLU A 433 -28.81 -5.58 -1.03
C GLU A 433 -29.00 -7.05 -0.66
N ILE A 434 -28.15 -7.90 -1.21
CA ILE A 434 -28.00 -9.29 -0.80
C ILE A 434 -26.83 -9.32 0.19
N PRO A 435 -27.03 -9.78 1.43
CA PRO A 435 -25.92 -10.05 2.32
C PRO A 435 -24.97 -11.06 1.69
N VAL A 436 -23.68 -10.73 1.68
CA VAL A 436 -22.61 -11.62 1.24
C VAL A 436 -21.78 -11.95 2.47
N ASP A 437 -21.46 -13.23 2.64
CA ASP A 437 -20.55 -13.70 3.65
C ASP A 437 -19.09 -13.48 3.24
N LEU A 438 -18.19 -13.96 4.07
CA LEU A 438 -16.76 -13.72 3.95
C LEU A 438 -16.10 -14.57 2.86
N ASN A 439 -16.76 -15.65 2.45
CA ASN A 439 -16.32 -16.50 1.36
C ASN A 439 -16.70 -15.89 0.00
N GLY A 440 -17.39 -14.75 0.01
CA GLY A 440 -17.95 -14.14 -1.19
C GLY A 440 -19.28 -14.75 -1.60
N ASP A 441 -19.92 -15.53 -0.72
CA ASP A 441 -21.17 -16.22 -1.02
C ASP A 441 -22.36 -15.43 -0.48
N GLY A 442 -23.43 -15.34 -1.25
CA GLY A 442 -24.62 -14.59 -0.85
C GLY A 442 -25.88 -15.26 -1.34
N PHE A 443 -26.95 -15.15 -0.57
CA PHE A 443 -28.24 -15.61 -1.05
C PHE A 443 -29.39 -14.73 -0.59
N THR A 444 -30.46 -14.71 -1.38
CA THR A 444 -31.73 -14.12 -1.01
C THR A 444 -32.87 -14.79 -1.76
N VAL A 445 -34.09 -14.64 -1.27
CA VAL A 445 -35.30 -15.08 -1.98
C VAL A 445 -36.17 -13.88 -2.31
N LEU A 446 -36.35 -13.62 -3.59
CA LEU A 446 -37.33 -12.66 -4.07
C LEU A 446 -38.71 -13.34 -4.10
N ASN A 447 -39.49 -13.16 -3.03
CA ASN A 447 -40.88 -13.60 -2.97
C ASN A 447 -41.77 -12.76 -3.89
N ASN A 448 -42.93 -13.30 -4.28
CA ASN A 448 -43.86 -12.67 -5.23
C ASN A 448 -43.19 -12.35 -6.58
N TRP A 449 -42.28 -13.20 -7.06
CA TRP A 449 -41.64 -13.10 -8.37
C TRP A 449 -42.67 -12.92 -9.50
N SER A 450 -43.90 -13.41 -9.31
CA SER A 450 -44.98 -13.20 -10.28
C SER A 450 -45.44 -11.75 -10.47
N SER A 451 -45.11 -10.85 -9.54
CA SER A 451 -45.42 -9.41 -9.60
C SER A 451 -44.41 -8.60 -10.43
N TYR A 452 -43.23 -9.17 -10.73
CA TYR A 452 -42.15 -8.49 -11.42
C TYR A 452 -42.03 -8.93 -12.89
N THR A 453 -41.52 -8.03 -13.73
CA THR A 453 -41.24 -8.31 -15.15
C THR A 453 -39.80 -8.77 -15.38
N ALA A 454 -38.87 -8.20 -14.63
CA ALA A 454 -37.45 -8.55 -14.60
C ALA A 454 -36.83 -8.15 -13.25
N ALA A 455 -35.67 -8.74 -12.96
CA ALA A 455 -34.75 -8.34 -11.91
C ALA A 455 -33.35 -8.23 -12.53
N THR A 456 -32.55 -7.27 -12.09
CA THR A 456 -31.14 -7.15 -12.44
C THR A 456 -30.31 -7.33 -11.18
N ILE A 457 -29.38 -8.29 -11.18
CA ILE A 457 -28.45 -8.52 -10.10
C ILE A 457 -27.13 -7.84 -10.48
N ASN A 458 -26.55 -7.12 -9.53
CA ASN A 458 -25.37 -6.31 -9.70
C ASN A 458 -24.26 -6.74 -8.75
N PRO A 459 -23.37 -7.68 -9.16
CA PRO A 459 -22.13 -7.95 -8.46
C PRO A 459 -21.17 -6.76 -8.58
N ILE A 460 -20.72 -6.27 -7.43
CA ILE A 460 -19.85 -5.12 -7.25
C ILE A 460 -18.64 -5.58 -6.45
N ILE A 461 -17.43 -5.24 -6.91
CA ILE A 461 -16.21 -5.48 -6.13
C ILE A 461 -15.79 -4.19 -5.48
N THR A 462 -15.57 -4.22 -4.17
CA THR A 462 -15.15 -3.05 -3.38
C THR A 462 -13.69 -3.18 -2.90
N SER A 463 -13.04 -4.30 -3.18
CA SER A 463 -11.58 -4.44 -3.05
C SER A 463 -10.87 -3.39 -3.90
N THR A 464 -9.73 -2.92 -3.41
CA THR A 464 -8.90 -1.89 -4.06
C THR A 464 -7.75 -2.46 -4.90
N THR A 465 -7.59 -3.79 -4.93
CA THR A 465 -6.59 -4.48 -5.76
C THR A 465 -7.14 -5.82 -6.26
N GLY A 466 -6.52 -6.38 -7.30
CA GLY A 466 -6.91 -7.63 -7.94
C GLY A 466 -7.60 -7.44 -9.30
N SER A 467 -7.73 -8.53 -10.06
CA SER A 467 -8.31 -8.49 -11.42
C SER A 467 -8.96 -9.83 -11.77
N ASN A 468 -9.92 -9.80 -12.70
CA ASN A 468 -10.60 -10.99 -13.20
C ASN A 468 -11.25 -11.87 -12.10
N ALA A 469 -11.89 -11.25 -11.12
CA ALA A 469 -12.56 -11.95 -10.04
C ALA A 469 -13.69 -12.84 -10.56
N ASN A 470 -13.67 -14.10 -10.15
CA ASN A 470 -14.63 -15.09 -10.63
C ASN A 470 -15.89 -15.11 -9.76
N TYR A 471 -17.03 -15.46 -10.36
CA TYR A 471 -18.25 -15.75 -9.62
C TYR A 471 -19.20 -16.66 -10.40
N ILE A 472 -20.09 -17.33 -9.67
CA ILE A 472 -21.19 -18.14 -10.16
C ILE A 472 -22.50 -17.54 -9.63
N LEU A 473 -23.38 -17.12 -10.54
CA LEU A 473 -24.71 -16.65 -10.19
C LEU A 473 -25.77 -17.70 -10.56
N SER A 474 -26.55 -18.12 -9.58
CA SER A 474 -27.65 -19.08 -9.70
C SER A 474 -28.98 -18.45 -9.32
N LEU A 475 -29.89 -18.36 -10.30
CA LEU A 475 -31.24 -17.82 -10.18
C LEU A 475 -32.24 -18.95 -10.45
N ILE A 476 -32.86 -19.45 -9.39
CA ILE A 476 -33.66 -20.68 -9.40
C ILE A 476 -35.08 -20.38 -8.94
N SER A 477 -36.09 -20.73 -9.75
CA SER A 477 -37.48 -20.68 -9.29
C SER A 477 -37.75 -21.82 -8.32
N ILE A 478 -38.17 -21.49 -7.10
CA ILE A 478 -38.41 -22.44 -6.02
C ILE A 478 -39.85 -22.34 -5.48
N ASN A 479 -40.32 -23.42 -4.85
CA ASN A 479 -41.58 -23.41 -4.10
C ASN A 479 -41.30 -23.33 -2.59
N ASN A 480 -40.49 -24.25 -2.06
CA ASN A 480 -40.19 -24.41 -0.65
C ASN A 480 -38.68 -24.18 -0.43
N LEU A 481 -38.30 -23.54 0.69
CA LEU A 481 -36.92 -23.41 1.16
C LEU A 481 -36.92 -23.25 2.67
N LEU A 482 -36.46 -24.28 3.37
CA LEU A 482 -36.28 -24.30 4.82
C LEU A 482 -34.78 -24.46 5.10
N MET A 483 -34.26 -23.67 6.03
CA MET A 483 -32.83 -23.63 6.37
C MET A 483 -32.65 -23.60 7.87
N LEU A 484 -31.52 -24.13 8.35
CA LEU A 484 -31.02 -23.84 9.68
C LEU A 484 -30.55 -22.39 9.74
N ASN A 485 -30.93 -21.67 10.79
CA ASN A 485 -30.63 -20.24 10.95
C ASN A 485 -29.64 -19.97 12.09
N ASP A 486 -29.80 -20.67 13.22
CA ASP A 486 -28.97 -20.47 14.40
C ASP A 486 -28.92 -21.73 15.27
N ILE A 487 -27.85 -21.89 16.05
CA ILE A 487 -27.61 -23.00 16.97
C ILE A 487 -26.97 -22.47 18.25
N GLU A 488 -27.62 -22.69 19.39
CA GLU A 488 -27.11 -22.38 20.72
C GLU A 488 -27.00 -23.66 21.54
N PHE A 489 -26.04 -23.73 22.46
CA PHE A 489 -25.99 -24.83 23.43
C PHE A 489 -25.58 -24.37 24.83
N SER A 490 -25.91 -25.18 25.82
CA SER A 490 -25.46 -25.03 27.21
C SER A 490 -24.85 -26.32 27.72
N VAL A 491 -23.84 -26.20 28.57
CA VAL A 491 -23.06 -27.32 29.13
C VAL A 491 -23.41 -27.53 30.61
N SER A 492 -23.39 -28.77 31.09
CA SER A 492 -23.68 -29.11 32.49
C SER A 492 -22.52 -28.84 33.47
N GLY A 493 -21.36 -28.44 32.95
CA GLY A 493 -20.08 -28.27 33.62
C GLY A 493 -19.83 -26.99 34.41
N ASP A 494 -18.57 -26.80 34.79
CA ASP A 494 -18.07 -25.62 35.52
C ASP A 494 -17.65 -24.46 34.59
N ASN A 495 -17.58 -24.71 33.27
CA ASN A 495 -17.22 -23.73 32.25
C ASN A 495 -18.20 -23.81 31.05
N SER A 496 -17.98 -23.00 30.02
CA SER A 496 -18.83 -22.95 28.82
C SER A 496 -18.41 -23.95 27.72
N TYR A 497 -17.36 -24.73 27.94
CA TYR A 497 -16.80 -25.66 26.97
C TYR A 497 -17.28 -27.09 27.26
N PRO A 498 -17.71 -27.86 26.24
CA PRO A 498 -18.11 -29.25 26.45
C PRO A 498 -16.91 -30.13 26.78
N ASP A 499 -16.67 -30.42 28.06
CA ASP A 499 -15.56 -31.28 28.49
C ASP A 499 -15.96 -32.78 28.52
N PRO A 500 -15.00 -33.72 28.40
CA PRO A 500 -15.26 -35.14 28.60
C PRO A 500 -15.95 -35.42 29.96
N GLY A 501 -17.07 -36.13 29.92
CA GLY A 501 -17.90 -36.45 31.10
C GLY A 501 -19.09 -35.51 31.34
N GLU A 502 -19.27 -34.49 30.50
CA GLU A 502 -20.36 -33.51 30.61
C GLU A 502 -21.51 -33.78 29.63
N SER A 503 -22.61 -33.03 29.79
CA SER A 503 -23.80 -33.10 28.92
C SER A 503 -24.07 -31.72 28.33
N ILE A 504 -24.51 -31.68 27.07
CA ILE A 504 -24.93 -30.46 26.39
C ILE A 504 -26.42 -30.49 26.01
N SER A 505 -27.06 -29.33 26.12
CA SER A 505 -28.44 -29.07 25.68
C SER A 505 -28.41 -28.11 24.49
N VAL A 506 -28.86 -28.55 23.32
CA VAL A 506 -28.76 -27.83 22.04
C VAL A 506 -30.13 -27.30 21.61
N ILE A 507 -30.18 -26.01 21.31
CA ILE A 507 -31.32 -25.29 20.76
C ILE A 507 -30.96 -24.87 19.34
N ILE A 508 -31.84 -25.12 18.38
CA ILE A 508 -31.71 -24.68 17.01
C ILE A 508 -32.87 -23.74 16.63
N THR A 509 -32.58 -22.80 15.74
CA THR A 509 -33.56 -21.94 15.08
C THR A 509 -33.58 -22.27 13.60
N ILE A 510 -34.77 -22.41 13.02
CA ILE A 510 -34.99 -22.69 11.60
C ILE A 510 -35.75 -21.54 10.94
N ALA A 511 -35.42 -21.24 9.68
CA ALA A 511 -36.04 -20.18 8.89
C ALA A 511 -36.66 -20.73 7.60
N ASN A 512 -37.87 -20.26 7.26
CA ASN A 512 -38.54 -20.61 6.00
C ASN A 512 -38.63 -19.40 5.07
N TYR A 513 -38.05 -19.50 3.88
CA TYR A 513 -38.07 -18.45 2.85
C TYR A 513 -39.00 -18.77 1.66
N GLY A 514 -39.56 -19.99 1.63
CA GLY A 514 -40.49 -20.46 0.60
C GLY A 514 -41.96 -20.28 0.95
N ASN A 515 -42.82 -21.14 0.40
CA ASN A 515 -44.23 -21.22 0.80
C ASN A 515 -44.37 -21.62 2.27
N THR A 516 -45.51 -21.32 2.89
CA THR A 516 -45.86 -21.85 4.22
C THR A 516 -45.76 -23.38 4.24
N LEU A 517 -45.03 -23.92 5.23
CA LEU A 517 -44.81 -25.36 5.41
C LEU A 517 -45.55 -25.87 6.65
N SER A 518 -46.01 -27.12 6.58
CA SER A 518 -46.76 -27.77 7.66
C SER A 518 -46.01 -28.97 8.25
N SER A 519 -46.24 -29.23 9.54
CA SER A 519 -45.72 -30.41 10.26
C SER A 519 -44.18 -30.52 10.25
N VAL A 520 -43.48 -29.42 10.48
CA VAL A 520 -42.01 -29.37 10.52
C VAL A 520 -41.48 -30.05 11.79
N THR A 521 -40.48 -30.92 11.61
CA THR A 521 -39.81 -31.71 12.66
C THR A 521 -38.29 -31.72 12.43
N GLY A 522 -37.50 -31.92 13.48
CA GLY A 522 -36.03 -31.99 13.41
C GLY A 522 -35.49 -33.25 14.08
N GLN A 523 -34.39 -33.79 13.55
CA GLN A 523 -33.65 -34.92 14.12
C GLN A 523 -32.14 -34.69 14.00
N ILE A 524 -31.37 -35.07 15.04
CA ILE A 524 -29.90 -35.04 15.01
C ILE A 524 -29.27 -36.44 15.05
N GLU A 525 -28.14 -36.61 14.37
CA GLU A 525 -27.30 -37.82 14.38
C GLU A 525 -25.81 -37.44 14.45
N SER A 526 -24.95 -38.30 15.02
CA SER A 526 -23.49 -38.12 15.01
C SER A 526 -22.79 -39.47 14.84
N ASN A 527 -21.64 -39.45 14.18
CA ASN A 527 -20.77 -40.62 14.01
C ASN A 527 -19.62 -40.69 15.03
N ASN A 528 -19.47 -39.69 15.91
CA ASN A 528 -18.39 -39.63 16.89
C ASN A 528 -18.61 -40.67 18.01
N SER A 529 -17.64 -41.56 18.23
CA SER A 529 -17.76 -42.64 19.21
C SER A 529 -17.76 -42.20 20.67
N GLY A 530 -17.29 -40.97 20.97
CA GLY A 530 -17.33 -40.37 22.29
C GLY A 530 -18.65 -39.66 22.63
N ILE A 531 -19.59 -39.61 21.68
CA ILE A 531 -20.85 -38.87 21.80
C ILE A 531 -22.04 -39.85 21.93
N THR A 532 -22.95 -39.56 22.86
CA THR A 532 -24.24 -40.25 22.99
C THR A 532 -25.40 -39.26 22.94
N ILE A 533 -26.23 -39.33 21.89
CA ILE A 533 -27.45 -38.52 21.79
C ILE A 533 -28.55 -39.18 22.63
N THR A 534 -28.99 -38.53 23.69
CA THR A 534 -30.03 -39.05 24.60
C THR A 534 -31.43 -38.56 24.26
N ASP A 535 -31.53 -37.34 23.71
CA ASP A 535 -32.72 -36.85 23.02
C ASP A 535 -32.32 -36.16 21.72
N GLY A 536 -32.77 -36.71 20.59
CA GLY A 536 -32.32 -36.31 19.26
C GLY A 536 -33.44 -35.89 18.33
N THR A 537 -34.66 -35.67 18.82
CA THR A 537 -35.83 -35.35 17.96
C THR A 537 -36.67 -34.23 18.54
N THR A 538 -37.22 -33.37 17.68
CA THR A 538 -38.10 -32.26 18.09
C THR A 538 -39.19 -31.94 17.07
N THR A 539 -40.22 -31.18 17.45
CA THR A 539 -41.34 -30.75 16.58
C THR A 539 -41.56 -29.24 16.63
N PHE A 540 -41.53 -28.58 15.46
CA PHE A 540 -41.73 -27.13 15.33
C PHE A 540 -43.17 -26.75 14.94
N GLY A 541 -43.86 -27.56 14.12
CA GLY A 541 -45.25 -27.30 13.70
C GLY A 541 -45.39 -26.63 12.34
N GLU A 542 -46.22 -25.59 12.22
CA GLU A 542 -46.41 -24.82 10.96
C GLU A 542 -45.51 -23.58 10.97
N ILE A 543 -44.83 -23.31 9.85
CA ILE A 543 -43.97 -22.14 9.69
C ILE A 543 -44.36 -21.37 8.42
N GLY A 544 -44.67 -20.07 8.57
CA GLY A 544 -45.03 -19.19 7.45
C GLY A 544 -43.82 -18.78 6.61
N THR A 545 -44.07 -18.09 5.49
CA THR A 545 -43.03 -17.47 4.67
C THR A 545 -42.33 -16.34 5.45
N ASN A 546 -41.00 -16.31 5.41
CA ASN A 546 -40.11 -15.40 6.12
C ASN A 546 -40.36 -15.41 7.65
N GLN A 547 -40.65 -16.59 8.21
CA GLN A 547 -40.77 -16.80 9.65
C GLN A 547 -39.67 -17.73 10.16
N GLU A 548 -39.38 -17.59 11.44
CA GLU A 548 -38.45 -18.43 12.19
C GLU A 548 -39.15 -19.14 13.35
N LEU A 549 -38.66 -20.33 13.71
CA LEU A 549 -39.09 -21.08 14.89
C LEU A 549 -37.88 -21.71 15.57
N THR A 550 -37.99 -21.98 16.87
CA THR A 550 -36.96 -22.61 17.70
C THR A 550 -37.51 -23.83 18.43
N ASN A 551 -36.64 -24.79 18.76
CA ASN A 551 -36.95 -25.92 19.64
C ASN A 551 -36.62 -25.66 21.11
N ALA A 552 -36.52 -24.41 21.57
CA ALA A 552 -36.18 -24.08 22.96
C ALA A 552 -37.08 -24.77 24.03
N ASP A 553 -38.32 -25.11 23.68
CA ASP A 553 -39.25 -25.85 24.57
C ASP A 553 -38.95 -27.37 24.64
N ASP A 554 -38.18 -27.90 23.68
CA ASP A 554 -37.82 -29.32 23.49
C ASP A 554 -36.41 -29.45 22.85
N PRO A 555 -35.35 -29.07 23.60
CA PRO A 555 -33.97 -29.05 23.11
C PRO A 555 -33.40 -30.46 22.92
N PHE A 556 -32.42 -30.61 22.04
CA PHE A 556 -31.68 -31.86 21.92
C PHE A 556 -30.72 -32.03 23.11
N ILE A 557 -30.53 -33.26 23.57
CA ILE A 557 -29.65 -33.58 24.70
C ILE A 557 -28.58 -34.59 24.25
N ILE A 558 -27.33 -34.24 24.52
CA ILE A 558 -26.15 -35.00 24.12
C ILE A 558 -25.24 -35.19 25.34
N ASP A 559 -24.76 -36.41 25.57
CA ASP A 559 -23.78 -36.75 26.62
C ASP A 559 -22.41 -37.01 25.99
N ILE A 560 -21.35 -36.47 26.61
CA ILE A 560 -19.95 -36.63 26.22
C ILE A 560 -19.29 -37.65 27.15
N SER A 561 -18.71 -38.70 26.58
CA SER A 561 -18.06 -39.76 27.36
C SER A 561 -16.82 -39.26 28.11
N ASP A 562 -16.54 -39.84 29.28
CA ASP A 562 -15.33 -39.54 30.08
C ASP A 562 -14.01 -39.80 29.31
N ASP A 563 -14.05 -40.67 28.30
CA ASP A 563 -12.91 -41.05 27.45
C ASP A 563 -12.98 -40.44 26.04
N ALA A 564 -13.84 -39.44 25.83
CA ALA A 564 -13.88 -38.70 24.57
C ALA A 564 -12.53 -38.01 24.32
N GLU A 565 -12.01 -38.13 23.09
CA GLU A 565 -10.87 -37.34 22.64
C GLU A 565 -11.30 -35.88 22.47
N THR A 566 -10.44 -34.94 22.88
CA THR A 566 -10.65 -33.51 22.65
C THR A 566 -10.51 -33.19 21.17
N GLY A 567 -11.34 -32.27 20.66
CA GLY A 567 -11.39 -31.89 19.25
C GLY A 567 -12.82 -31.83 18.71
N THR A 568 -12.95 -31.62 17.40
CA THR A 568 -14.23 -31.37 16.74
C THR A 568 -15.12 -32.62 16.64
N ALA A 569 -16.39 -32.48 17.01
CA ALA A 569 -17.45 -33.47 16.83
C ALA A 569 -18.51 -32.96 15.85
N VAL A 570 -18.83 -33.78 14.84
CA VAL A 570 -19.75 -33.47 13.74
C VAL A 570 -21.13 -34.10 13.96
N PHE A 571 -22.18 -33.38 13.60
CA PHE A 571 -23.58 -33.76 13.71
C PHE A 571 -24.35 -33.48 12.40
N ASP A 572 -25.18 -34.43 11.98
CA ASP A 572 -26.16 -34.23 10.92
C ASP A 572 -27.51 -33.81 11.52
N ILE A 573 -28.06 -32.68 11.06
CA ILE A 573 -29.36 -32.14 11.45
C ILE A 573 -30.34 -32.30 10.28
N THR A 574 -31.31 -33.19 10.42
CA THR A 574 -32.35 -33.45 9.40
C THR A 574 -33.68 -32.79 9.77
N LEU A 575 -34.14 -31.85 8.94
CA LEU A 575 -35.45 -31.20 9.04
C LEU A 575 -36.44 -31.84 8.07
N SER A 576 -37.62 -32.27 8.54
CA SER A 576 -38.66 -32.89 7.70
C SER A 576 -39.97 -32.11 7.75
N PHE A 577 -40.67 -31.96 6.62
CA PHE A 577 -41.89 -31.16 6.48
C PHE A 577 -42.85 -31.69 5.39
N ASP A 578 -44.11 -31.26 5.44
CA ASP A 578 -45.21 -31.63 4.55
C ASP A 578 -45.40 -33.15 4.33
N GLY A 579 -44.90 -33.94 5.29
CA GLY A 579 -45.06 -35.40 5.36
C GLY A 579 -44.16 -36.23 4.43
N SER A 580 -43.38 -35.61 3.54
CA SER A 580 -42.45 -36.36 2.66
C SER A 580 -41.21 -35.60 2.18
N GLU A 581 -41.06 -34.31 2.51
CA GLU A 581 -39.89 -33.52 2.13
C GLU A 581 -38.95 -33.39 3.33
N SER A 582 -37.64 -33.36 3.08
CA SER A 582 -36.63 -33.17 4.12
C SER A 582 -35.39 -32.49 3.57
N VAL A 583 -34.69 -31.75 4.43
CA VAL A 583 -33.35 -31.17 4.20
C VAL A 583 -32.43 -31.62 5.34
N THR A 584 -31.16 -31.86 5.05
CA THR A 584 -30.15 -32.24 6.04
C THR A 584 -28.99 -31.27 5.94
N GLU A 585 -28.53 -30.76 7.09
CA GLU A 585 -27.41 -29.84 7.24
C GLU A 585 -26.42 -30.40 8.27
N GLU A 586 -25.14 -30.03 8.16
CA GLU A 586 -24.07 -30.49 9.06
C GLU A 586 -23.73 -29.39 10.08
N TRP A 587 -23.45 -29.76 11.33
CA TRP A 587 -23.04 -28.87 12.41
C TRP A 587 -21.88 -29.47 13.21
N GLU A 588 -20.98 -28.62 13.71
CA GLU A 588 -19.80 -29.03 14.46
C GLU A 588 -19.68 -28.33 15.82
N ILE A 589 -19.09 -29.01 16.81
CA ILE A 589 -18.77 -28.46 18.14
C ILE A 589 -17.41 -28.99 18.62
N ASN A 590 -16.64 -28.17 19.33
CA ASN A 590 -15.39 -28.63 19.93
C ASN A 590 -15.63 -29.31 21.29
N ILE A 591 -15.05 -30.50 21.48
CA ILE A 591 -14.95 -31.18 22.77
C ILE A 591 -13.65 -30.71 23.45
N GLY A 592 -13.79 -30.07 24.61
CA GLY A 592 -12.71 -29.44 25.35
C GLY A 592 -12.45 -27.99 24.95
N ILE A 593 -11.49 -27.38 25.64
CA ILE A 593 -11.08 -25.99 25.44
C ILE A 593 -10.28 -25.85 24.12
N PRO A 594 -10.69 -24.97 23.18
CA PRO A 594 -9.90 -24.69 21.99
C PRO A 594 -8.48 -24.20 22.31
N ALA A 595 -7.47 -24.77 21.64
CA ALA A 595 -6.06 -24.48 21.87
C ALA A 595 -5.63 -23.09 21.38
N ILE A 596 -6.28 -22.60 20.32
CA ILE A 596 -6.05 -21.30 19.70
C ILE A 596 -7.18 -20.34 20.08
N LEU A 597 -6.83 -19.15 20.54
CA LEU A 597 -7.75 -18.03 20.68
C LEU A 597 -7.37 -16.92 19.70
N LEU A 598 -8.32 -16.51 18.85
CA LEU A 598 -8.24 -15.29 18.07
C LEU A 598 -8.96 -14.18 18.84
N VAL A 599 -8.19 -13.22 19.33
CA VAL A 599 -8.72 -11.99 19.94
C VAL A 599 -8.91 -10.98 18.82
N ASP A 600 -10.17 -10.64 18.59
CA ASP A 600 -10.57 -9.61 17.65
C ASP A 600 -10.64 -8.26 18.38
N ASP A 601 -9.59 -7.46 18.24
CA ASP A 601 -9.40 -6.16 18.90
C ASP A 601 -9.30 -5.04 17.85
N ASP A 602 -10.00 -5.20 16.73
CA ASP A 602 -9.97 -4.25 15.62
C ASP A 602 -11.06 -3.16 15.67
N ASN A 603 -11.85 -3.15 16.75
CA ASN A 603 -12.93 -2.19 17.00
C ASN A 603 -14.07 -2.25 15.96
N GLY A 604 -14.36 -3.47 15.46
CA GLY A 604 -15.50 -3.76 14.59
C GLY A 604 -15.17 -3.64 13.10
N ASP A 605 -13.89 -3.62 12.77
CA ASP A 605 -13.44 -3.91 11.41
C ASP A 605 -13.64 -5.43 11.15
N ASN A 606 -13.33 -5.89 9.94
CA ASN A 606 -13.54 -7.28 9.54
C ASN A 606 -12.21 -7.94 9.16
N THR A 607 -11.19 -7.74 10.00
CA THR A 607 -9.82 -8.16 9.69
C THR A 607 -9.46 -9.54 10.22
N GLU A 608 -10.19 -10.02 11.21
CA GLU A 608 -10.19 -11.35 11.81
C GLU A 608 -10.55 -12.46 10.80
N LEU A 609 -11.29 -12.12 9.74
CA LEU A 609 -11.74 -13.06 8.69
C LEU A 609 -10.58 -13.76 7.97
N GLY A 610 -9.48 -13.03 7.74
CA GLY A 610 -8.28 -13.60 7.11
C GLY A 610 -7.60 -14.67 7.98
N PHE A 611 -7.73 -14.56 9.31
CA PHE A 611 -7.24 -15.56 10.25
C PHE A 611 -8.18 -16.76 10.31
N ILE A 612 -9.49 -16.51 10.42
CA ILE A 612 -10.54 -17.54 10.43
C ILE A 612 -10.36 -18.49 9.24
N ALA A 613 -10.34 -17.95 8.01
CA ALA A 613 -10.18 -18.76 6.80
C ALA A 613 -8.87 -19.58 6.79
N ALA A 614 -7.80 -19.05 7.39
CA ALA A 614 -6.53 -19.75 7.48
C ALA A 614 -6.58 -20.89 8.51
N ILE A 615 -7.15 -20.65 9.70
CA ILE A 615 -7.27 -21.64 10.77
C ILE A 615 -8.25 -22.75 10.38
N ASP A 616 -9.39 -22.41 9.77
CA ASP A 616 -10.36 -23.40 9.25
C ASP A 616 -9.66 -24.39 8.30
N SER A 617 -8.76 -23.88 7.46
CA SER A 617 -8.04 -24.71 6.51
C SER A 617 -7.01 -25.66 7.12
N LEU A 618 -6.60 -25.40 8.38
CA LEU A 618 -5.74 -26.27 9.17
C LEU A 618 -6.52 -27.39 9.87
N ASN A 619 -7.85 -27.28 9.92
CA ASN A 619 -8.71 -28.16 10.72
C ASN A 619 -8.29 -28.18 12.20
N GLU A 620 -7.84 -27.02 12.70
CA GLU A 620 -7.48 -26.80 14.10
C GLU A 620 -8.65 -26.16 14.84
N SER A 621 -8.87 -26.55 16.09
CA SER A 621 -9.93 -25.95 16.88
C SER A 621 -9.52 -24.58 17.42
N TYR A 622 -10.38 -23.58 17.25
CA TYR A 622 -10.15 -22.23 17.75
C TYR A 622 -11.43 -21.61 18.31
N GLU A 623 -11.25 -20.48 18.99
CA GLU A 623 -12.33 -19.60 19.43
C GLU A 623 -12.01 -18.18 18.96
N VAL A 624 -13.03 -17.42 18.59
CA VAL A 624 -12.91 -16.00 18.28
C VAL A 624 -13.66 -15.21 19.34
N LEU A 625 -13.00 -14.26 19.99
CA LEU A 625 -13.63 -13.39 20.97
C LEU A 625 -13.35 -11.93 20.62
N ASP A 626 -14.43 -11.19 20.36
CA ASP A 626 -14.41 -9.75 20.14
C ASP A 626 -14.17 -9.01 21.45
N ARG A 627 -13.11 -8.19 21.45
CA ARG A 627 -12.61 -7.46 22.61
C ARG A 627 -13.51 -6.29 23.01
N THR A 628 -14.34 -5.78 22.09
CA THR A 628 -15.32 -4.72 22.38
C THR A 628 -16.48 -5.24 23.22
N SER A 629 -16.87 -6.51 23.02
CA SER A 629 -17.98 -7.18 23.71
C SER A 629 -17.51 -8.10 24.86
N THR A 630 -16.25 -8.52 24.88
CA THR A 630 -15.69 -9.46 25.87
C THR A 630 -14.66 -8.80 26.78
N SER A 631 -14.80 -8.96 28.11
CA SER A 631 -13.81 -8.41 29.04
C SER A 631 -12.51 -9.24 29.05
N LEU A 632 -11.39 -8.59 29.36
CA LEU A 632 -10.06 -9.24 29.38
C LEU A 632 -9.98 -10.49 30.27
N ASN A 633 -10.74 -10.56 31.36
CA ASN A 633 -10.79 -11.75 32.22
C ASN A 633 -11.54 -12.91 31.56
N GLU A 634 -12.55 -12.61 30.74
CA GLU A 634 -13.37 -13.61 30.03
C GLU A 634 -12.63 -14.20 28.83
N LEU A 635 -11.60 -13.53 28.30
CA LEU A 635 -10.74 -14.08 27.25
C LEU A 635 -9.99 -15.36 27.68
N GLY A 636 -9.79 -15.54 28.99
CA GLY A 636 -9.18 -16.77 29.49
C GLY A 636 -7.77 -17.05 28.98
N LEU A 637 -6.97 -16.02 28.69
CA LEU A 637 -5.67 -16.12 27.99
C LEU A 637 -4.78 -17.25 28.53
N GLY A 638 -4.66 -17.39 29.86
CA GLY A 638 -3.81 -18.42 30.48
C GLY A 638 -4.26 -19.87 30.26
N MET A 639 -5.47 -20.10 29.76
CA MET A 639 -5.99 -21.42 29.37
C MET A 639 -5.64 -21.79 27.93
N ARG A 640 -5.15 -20.84 27.13
CA ARG A 640 -4.83 -21.01 25.71
C ARG A 640 -3.35 -21.35 25.53
N ASP A 641 -3.06 -22.19 24.54
CA ASP A 641 -1.68 -22.48 24.15
C ASP A 641 -1.13 -21.43 23.18
N ILE A 642 -2.01 -20.93 22.30
CA ILE A 642 -1.71 -19.88 21.33
C ILE A 642 -2.79 -18.80 21.40
N VAL A 643 -2.34 -17.54 21.45
CA VAL A 643 -3.21 -16.37 21.26
C VAL A 643 -2.77 -15.66 19.99
N ILE A 644 -3.71 -15.44 19.08
CA ILE A 644 -3.58 -14.52 17.96
C ILE A 644 -4.30 -13.25 18.39
N TRP A 645 -3.60 -12.13 18.47
CA TRP A 645 -4.15 -10.85 18.85
C TRP A 645 -4.13 -9.92 17.64
N ASN A 646 -5.30 -9.69 17.07
CA ASN A 646 -5.49 -8.87 15.88
C ASN A 646 -6.06 -7.51 16.28
N THR A 647 -5.31 -6.44 16.06
CA THR A 647 -5.74 -5.07 16.43
C THR A 647 -6.30 -4.28 15.25
N GLY A 648 -6.44 -4.87 14.07
CA GLY A 648 -6.96 -4.12 12.92
C GLY A 648 -6.02 -2.99 12.46
N SER A 649 -6.52 -1.76 12.57
CA SER A 649 -5.73 -0.52 12.47
C SER A 649 -5.52 0.11 13.84
N ALA A 650 -4.26 0.28 14.24
CA ALA A 650 -3.89 0.81 15.54
C ALA A 650 -3.84 2.35 15.60
N ASP A 651 -4.51 3.08 14.69
CA ASP A 651 -4.52 4.56 14.57
C ASP A 651 -5.22 5.25 15.77
N GLY A 652 -4.63 5.12 16.96
CA GLY A 652 -5.15 5.63 18.23
C GLY A 652 -5.81 4.58 19.14
N ASN A 653 -5.95 3.33 18.66
CA ASN A 653 -6.62 2.22 19.36
C ASN A 653 -5.80 0.91 19.30
N GLY A 654 -4.47 0.97 19.42
CA GLY A 654 -3.65 -0.25 19.58
C GLY A 654 -3.87 -0.94 20.92
N LEU A 655 -2.80 -1.24 21.68
CA LEU A 655 -2.96 -1.97 22.94
C LEU A 655 -3.02 -1.03 24.16
N SER A 656 -4.04 -1.17 25.01
CA SER A 656 -4.08 -0.44 26.28
C SER A 656 -2.98 -0.91 27.25
N ALA A 657 -2.69 -0.10 28.27
CA ALA A 657 -1.71 -0.46 29.30
C ALA A 657 -2.07 -1.76 30.06
N VAL A 658 -3.36 -2.06 30.18
CA VAL A 658 -3.86 -3.28 30.85
C VAL A 658 -3.65 -4.50 29.95
N GLU A 659 -3.94 -4.37 28.65
CA GLU A 659 -3.70 -5.45 27.66
C GLU A 659 -2.21 -5.76 27.53
N LYS A 660 -1.36 -4.74 27.42
CA LYS A 660 0.10 -4.92 27.43
C LYS A 660 0.59 -5.69 28.65
N THR A 661 0.02 -5.44 29.83
CA THR A 661 0.36 -6.16 31.07
C THR A 661 -0.13 -7.61 31.05
N ALA A 662 -1.33 -7.85 30.51
CA ALA A 662 -1.89 -9.19 30.41
C ALA A 662 -1.12 -10.05 29.40
N ILE A 663 -0.72 -9.48 28.26
CA ILE A 663 0.12 -10.14 27.27
C ILE A 663 1.46 -10.55 27.89
N LYS A 664 2.14 -9.65 28.63
CA LYS A 664 3.38 -10.02 29.34
C LYS A 664 3.16 -11.16 30.34
N THR A 665 2.07 -11.12 31.10
CA THR A 665 1.73 -12.19 32.07
C THR A 665 1.45 -13.53 31.36
N TYR A 666 0.82 -13.49 30.19
CA TYR A 666 0.56 -14.66 29.35
C TYR A 666 1.86 -15.27 28.83
N LEU A 667 2.78 -14.44 28.30
CA LEU A 667 4.09 -14.87 27.82
C LEU A 667 4.98 -15.42 28.95
N ASP A 668 4.97 -14.80 30.13
CA ASP A 668 5.64 -15.31 31.34
C ASP A 668 5.13 -16.70 31.77
N GLY A 669 3.92 -17.07 31.35
CA GLY A 669 3.33 -18.40 31.51
C GLY A 669 3.89 -19.45 30.55
N GLY A 670 4.80 -19.07 29.64
CA GLY A 670 5.41 -19.94 28.63
C GLY A 670 4.48 -20.25 27.46
N LYS A 671 3.67 -19.27 27.05
CA LYS A 671 2.64 -19.40 26.01
C LYS A 671 2.98 -18.58 24.77
N ASN A 672 2.40 -18.92 23.62
CA ASN A 672 2.83 -18.41 22.33
C ASN A 672 1.88 -17.33 21.79
N LEU A 673 2.43 -16.27 21.22
CA LEU A 673 1.66 -15.12 20.73
C LEU A 673 1.90 -14.87 19.24
N PHE A 674 0.84 -14.58 18.52
CA PHE A 674 0.90 -13.89 17.25
C PHE A 674 0.22 -12.53 17.39
N LEU A 675 0.98 -11.43 17.34
CA LEU A 675 0.47 -10.06 17.46
C LEU A 675 0.56 -9.34 16.11
N THR A 676 -0.53 -8.69 15.68
CA THR A 676 -0.63 -8.17 14.31
C THR A 676 -1.59 -6.98 14.20
N GLY A 677 -1.25 -6.02 13.35
CA GLY A 677 -2.09 -4.84 13.07
C GLY A 677 -1.34 -3.77 12.27
N ASN A 678 -2.08 -2.91 11.55
CA ASN A 678 -1.50 -1.74 10.89
C ASN A 678 -1.13 -0.67 11.92
N HIS A 679 -0.03 0.07 11.69
CA HIS A 679 0.44 1.16 12.57
C HIS A 679 0.75 0.73 14.02
N LEU A 680 0.74 -0.57 14.31
CA LEU A 680 0.91 -1.10 15.66
C LEU A 680 2.36 -0.94 16.16
N GLY A 681 3.34 -1.00 15.26
CA GLY A 681 4.73 -0.73 15.59
C GLY A 681 4.94 0.72 16.03
N GLU A 682 4.30 1.67 15.33
CA GLU A 682 4.31 3.09 15.71
C GLU A 682 3.65 3.30 17.09
N GLU A 683 2.44 2.74 17.31
CA GLU A 683 1.71 2.88 18.58
C GLU A 683 2.50 2.32 19.76
N LEU A 684 3.20 1.20 19.54
CA LEU A 684 3.97 0.53 20.57
C LEU A 684 5.40 1.06 20.73
N ALA A 685 5.84 2.02 19.91
CA ALA A 685 7.22 2.51 19.83
C ALA A 685 7.83 2.98 21.16
N ASP A 686 7.00 3.41 22.12
CA ASP A 686 7.43 3.87 23.45
C ASP A 686 7.00 2.93 24.60
N SER A 687 6.49 1.74 24.27
CA SER A 687 6.00 0.78 25.27
C SER A 687 7.09 -0.16 25.78
N ASP A 688 6.97 -0.58 27.05
CA ASP A 688 7.91 -1.53 27.68
C ASP A 688 7.78 -2.95 27.10
N LEU A 689 6.58 -3.37 26.69
CA LEU A 689 6.34 -4.61 25.96
C LEU A 689 7.16 -4.67 24.66
N PHE A 690 7.17 -3.58 23.90
CA PHE A 690 7.82 -3.56 22.60
C PHE A 690 9.34 -3.34 22.70
N ASN A 691 9.75 -2.32 23.44
CA ASN A 691 11.15 -1.91 23.50
C ASN A 691 12.01 -2.81 24.38
N ASP A 692 11.52 -3.18 25.57
CA ASP A 692 12.36 -3.80 26.59
C ASP A 692 12.06 -5.30 26.75
N TYR A 693 10.81 -5.72 26.51
CA TYR A 693 10.41 -7.12 26.66
C TYR A 693 10.62 -7.93 25.37
N LEU A 694 10.22 -7.40 24.21
CA LEU A 694 10.44 -8.03 22.90
C LEU A 694 11.70 -7.55 22.17
N GLU A 695 12.34 -6.48 22.65
CA GLU A 695 13.56 -5.88 22.06
C GLU A 695 13.38 -5.52 20.56
N ILE A 696 12.17 -5.07 20.21
CA ILE A 696 11.79 -4.57 18.89
C ILE A 696 11.68 -3.04 18.96
N ARG A 697 12.04 -2.36 17.87
CA ARG A 697 11.86 -0.91 17.74
C ARG A 697 11.17 -0.53 16.46
N TYR A 698 10.40 0.54 16.56
CA TYR A 698 9.88 1.26 15.41
C TYR A 698 11.00 2.06 14.74
N ALA A 699 11.11 1.94 13.42
CA ALA A 699 12.16 2.54 12.60
C ALA A 699 11.60 3.48 11.52
N GLY A 700 10.33 3.87 11.61
CA GLY A 700 9.66 4.76 10.66
C GLY A 700 8.67 4.04 9.76
N PHE A 701 8.24 4.69 8.68
CA PHE A 701 7.29 4.14 7.72
C PHE A 701 7.95 3.81 6.38
N ARG A 702 7.37 2.86 5.66
CA ARG A 702 7.69 2.58 4.26
C ARG A 702 6.44 2.43 3.41
N SER A 703 6.51 2.92 2.18
CA SER A 703 5.41 2.91 1.23
C SER A 703 5.39 1.60 0.42
N GLY A 704 4.47 0.70 0.76
CA GLY A 704 4.32 -0.61 0.11
C GLY A 704 5.60 -1.45 0.10
N GLY A 705 5.51 -2.64 -0.52
CA GLY A 705 6.72 -3.38 -0.85
C GLY A 705 6.54 -4.87 -0.87
N ILE A 706 7.34 -5.47 -1.72
CA ILE A 706 7.69 -6.88 -1.63
C ILE A 706 8.62 -7.02 -0.42
N LEU A 707 8.16 -7.68 0.63
CA LEU A 707 9.04 -8.10 1.72
C LEU A 707 9.72 -9.40 1.32
N ARG A 708 11.03 -9.45 1.51
CA ARG A 708 11.82 -10.65 1.25
C ARG A 708 12.03 -11.41 2.55
N GLY A 709 11.75 -12.72 2.52
CA GLY A 709 12.02 -13.61 3.63
C GLY A 709 13.52 -13.67 3.94
N VAL A 710 13.84 -13.75 5.23
CA VAL A 710 15.21 -13.99 5.70
C VAL A 710 15.58 -15.44 5.43
N GLU A 711 16.69 -15.64 4.69
CA GLU A 711 17.18 -16.97 4.35
C GLU A 711 17.52 -17.75 5.63
N GLY A 712 16.93 -18.94 5.78
CA GLY A 712 17.12 -19.82 6.94
C GLY A 712 16.20 -19.52 8.12
N ASP A 713 15.31 -18.53 8.03
CA ASP A 713 14.26 -18.31 9.03
C ASP A 713 13.08 -19.29 8.81
N PRO A 714 12.58 -19.97 9.87
CA PRO A 714 11.57 -21.02 9.73
C PRO A 714 10.21 -20.52 9.23
N VAL A 715 9.90 -19.23 9.35
CA VAL A 715 8.67 -18.63 8.82
C VAL A 715 8.96 -17.91 7.49
N GLY A 716 10.12 -17.27 7.38
CA GLY A 716 10.51 -16.44 6.23
C GLY A 716 10.87 -17.21 4.96
N VAL A 717 11.76 -18.21 5.06
CA VAL A 717 12.28 -19.00 3.91
C VAL A 717 12.46 -20.46 4.32
N ASP A 718 11.59 -21.33 3.84
CA ASP A 718 11.68 -22.78 4.04
C ASP A 718 12.20 -23.55 2.80
N SER A 719 12.24 -24.89 2.90
CA SER A 719 12.71 -25.76 1.82
C SER A 719 11.85 -25.74 0.54
N ASP A 720 10.65 -25.16 0.61
CA ASP A 720 9.69 -25.08 -0.49
C ASP A 720 9.76 -23.73 -1.24
N ASN A 721 10.75 -22.88 -0.90
CA ASN A 721 11.19 -21.74 -1.72
C ASN A 721 10.20 -20.55 -1.75
N ASN A 722 9.46 -20.35 -0.66
CA ASN A 722 8.67 -19.14 -0.42
C ASN A 722 9.60 -17.99 0.00
N ILE A 723 9.62 -16.90 -0.77
CA ILE A 723 10.64 -15.84 -0.61
C ILE A 723 10.00 -14.47 -0.36
N PHE A 724 8.70 -14.29 -0.65
CA PHE A 724 8.11 -12.96 -0.73
C PHE A 724 6.71 -12.85 -0.15
N LEU A 725 6.51 -11.80 0.65
CA LEU A 725 5.19 -11.26 0.98
C LEU A 725 4.96 -9.99 0.17
N SER A 726 3.76 -9.83 -0.35
CA SER A 726 3.34 -8.61 -1.03
C SER A 726 2.30 -7.91 -0.17
N LEU A 727 2.59 -6.67 0.20
CA LEU A 727 1.73 -5.84 1.02
C LEU A 727 1.19 -4.66 0.20
N GLY A 728 -0.05 -4.26 0.48
CA GLY A 728 -0.66 -3.05 -0.07
C GLY A 728 0.16 -1.77 0.17
N ALA A 729 -0.08 -0.73 -0.64
CA ALA A 729 0.78 0.47 -0.75
C ALA A 729 0.68 1.49 0.41
N ILE A 730 0.11 1.13 1.57
CA ILE A 730 -0.16 2.07 2.67
C ILE A 730 0.87 1.86 3.79
N GLY A 731 1.39 2.97 4.33
CA GLY A 731 2.51 3.09 5.28
C GLY A 731 2.72 1.91 6.23
N ILE A 732 3.51 0.93 5.79
CA ILE A 732 3.89 -0.24 6.59
C ILE A 732 4.92 0.23 7.62
N ASP A 733 4.72 -0.14 8.89
CA ASP A 733 5.71 0.16 9.91
C ASP A 733 7.01 -0.58 9.59
N SER A 734 8.06 0.20 9.44
CA SER A 734 9.42 -0.30 9.41
C SER A 734 9.83 -0.63 10.82
N LEU A 735 10.22 -1.88 11.04
CA LEU A 735 10.67 -2.40 12.31
C LEU A 735 12.14 -2.78 12.25
N ALA A 736 12.81 -2.75 13.39
CA ALA A 736 14.17 -3.24 13.56
C ALA A 736 14.33 -3.87 14.94
N THR A 737 15.42 -4.60 15.17
CA THR A 737 15.77 -5.13 16.49
C THR A 737 16.71 -4.17 17.22
N TYR A 738 16.73 -4.20 18.55
CA TYR A 738 17.78 -3.54 19.35
C TYR A 738 19.08 -4.36 19.45
N GLY A 739 19.15 -5.52 18.78
CA GLY A 739 20.32 -6.39 18.74
C GLY A 739 20.32 -7.55 19.75
N ASP A 740 19.21 -7.78 20.47
CA ASP A 740 19.03 -9.03 21.23
C ASP A 740 18.95 -10.20 20.24
N PRO A 741 19.79 -11.24 20.37
CA PRO A 741 19.82 -12.36 19.44
C PRO A 741 18.54 -13.23 19.45
N ARG A 742 17.68 -13.10 20.45
CA ARG A 742 16.36 -13.76 20.50
C ARG A 742 15.33 -13.06 19.61
N SER A 743 15.56 -11.81 19.27
CA SER A 743 14.72 -11.00 18.38
C SER A 743 15.33 -10.97 16.98
N SER A 744 14.57 -11.39 15.97
CA SER A 744 15.07 -11.45 14.58
C SER A 744 14.02 -11.02 13.57
N LEU A 745 14.49 -10.41 12.47
CA LEU A 745 13.66 -10.16 11.30
C LEU A 745 13.28 -11.49 10.62
N VAL A 746 12.02 -11.60 10.23
CA VAL A 746 11.49 -12.73 9.46
C VAL A 746 11.36 -12.34 7.99
N PHE A 747 10.84 -11.14 7.74
CA PHE A 747 10.69 -10.54 6.41
C PHE A 747 11.20 -9.10 6.43
N TYR A 748 12.17 -8.77 5.57
CA TYR A 748 12.76 -7.44 5.43
C TYR A 748 12.35 -6.75 4.13
N PHE A 749 12.45 -5.43 4.08
CA PHE A 749 12.17 -4.67 2.86
C PHE A 749 13.25 -4.93 1.82
N ASN A 750 12.87 -5.27 0.59
CA ASN A 750 13.82 -5.66 -0.46
C ASN A 750 15.03 -4.71 -0.57
N GLY A 751 16.22 -5.19 -0.23
CA GLY A 751 17.48 -4.43 -0.25
C GLY A 751 17.88 -3.75 1.07
N ASP A 752 17.04 -3.79 2.10
CA ASP A 752 17.27 -3.23 3.43
C ASP A 752 17.13 -4.33 4.51
N GLU A 753 18.19 -5.12 4.69
CA GLU A 753 18.22 -6.27 5.61
C GLU A 753 18.20 -5.87 7.11
N GLU A 754 18.32 -4.58 7.41
CA GLU A 754 18.25 -4.06 8.79
C GLU A 754 16.82 -3.69 9.20
N HIS A 755 15.88 -3.68 8.25
CA HIS A 755 14.52 -3.21 8.47
C HIS A 755 13.48 -4.11 7.81
N GLY A 756 12.42 -4.44 8.53
CA GLY A 756 11.34 -5.28 8.01
C GLY A 756 9.98 -4.96 8.60
N ALA A 757 9.00 -5.81 8.30
CA ALA A 757 7.65 -5.66 8.81
C ALA A 757 7.15 -6.90 9.57
N VAL A 758 7.93 -7.98 9.56
CA VAL A 758 7.67 -9.16 10.39
C VAL A 758 8.91 -9.45 11.21
N LEU A 759 8.73 -9.56 12.52
CA LEU A 759 9.76 -9.99 13.45
C LEU A 759 9.26 -11.17 14.25
N ARG A 760 10.22 -11.95 14.75
CA ARG A 760 9.96 -12.96 15.76
C ARG A 760 10.83 -12.72 16.98
N TYR A 761 10.27 -13.05 18.13
CA TYR A 761 11.02 -13.23 19.36
C TYR A 761 10.93 -14.70 19.76
N SER A 762 12.06 -15.34 20.02
CA SER A 762 12.10 -16.75 20.40
C SER A 762 13.00 -17.01 21.59
N SER A 763 12.46 -17.71 22.58
CA SER A 763 13.22 -18.23 23.70
C SER A 763 12.76 -19.66 24.05
N PRO A 764 13.50 -20.39 24.90
CA PRO A 764 13.07 -21.70 25.40
C PRO A 764 11.73 -21.67 26.16
N GLU A 765 11.28 -20.48 26.60
CA GLU A 765 10.07 -20.30 27.39
C GLU A 765 8.84 -19.96 26.53
N TYR A 766 8.97 -19.04 25.56
CA TYR A 766 7.86 -18.60 24.73
C TYR A 766 8.31 -18.11 23.35
N ARG A 767 7.35 -18.02 22.42
CA ARG A 767 7.57 -17.49 21.07
C ARG A 767 6.54 -16.42 20.73
N VAL A 768 7.00 -15.40 20.02
CA VAL A 768 6.17 -14.31 19.50
C VAL A 768 6.46 -14.11 18.02
N ILE A 769 5.41 -13.95 17.22
CA ILE A 769 5.48 -13.33 15.89
C ILE A 769 4.79 -11.97 15.98
N PHE A 770 5.45 -10.93 15.47
CA PHE A 770 4.90 -9.59 15.35
C PHE A 770 4.84 -9.19 13.88
N SER A 771 3.65 -8.88 13.37
CA SER A 771 3.47 -8.29 12.03
C SER A 771 3.02 -6.83 12.15
N ALA A 772 3.78 -5.93 11.53
CA ALA A 772 3.50 -4.50 11.45
C ALA A 772 2.46 -4.13 10.38
N PHE A 773 1.60 -5.08 10.05
CA PHE A 773 0.53 -4.94 9.07
C PHE A 773 -0.65 -5.82 9.46
N ASN A 774 -1.81 -5.48 8.92
CA ASN A 774 -2.99 -6.29 8.98
C ASN A 774 -2.90 -7.45 7.97
N ILE A 775 -3.35 -8.65 8.35
CA ILE A 775 -3.36 -9.80 7.44
C ILE A 775 -4.14 -9.53 6.14
N ALA A 776 -5.17 -8.68 6.19
CA ALA A 776 -5.94 -8.26 5.03
C ALA A 776 -5.08 -7.57 3.96
N ALA A 777 -3.95 -6.98 4.33
CA ALA A 777 -3.03 -6.29 3.44
C ALA A 777 -2.16 -7.24 2.60
N VAL A 778 -2.09 -8.53 2.92
CA VAL A 778 -1.33 -9.51 2.15
C VAL A 778 -2.07 -9.82 0.85
N SER A 779 -1.54 -9.36 -0.29
CA SER A 779 -2.15 -9.53 -1.62
C SER A 779 -1.09 -10.02 -2.61
N PRO A 780 -0.96 -11.36 -2.79
CA PRO A 780 0.08 -11.93 -3.64
C PRO A 780 -0.25 -11.69 -5.13
N PRO A 781 0.70 -11.17 -5.93
CA PRO A 781 0.48 -10.93 -7.36
C PRO A 781 0.50 -12.22 -8.21
N ASN A 782 1.04 -13.34 -7.69
CA ASN A 782 1.08 -14.65 -8.33
C ASN A 782 1.49 -15.74 -7.32
N GLU A 783 1.59 -17.00 -7.78
CA GLU A 783 1.92 -18.19 -6.99
C GLU A 783 3.33 -18.19 -6.35
N SER A 784 4.23 -17.26 -6.69
CA SER A 784 5.56 -17.16 -6.07
C SER A 784 5.57 -16.34 -4.77
N PHE A 785 4.41 -15.79 -4.37
CA PHE A 785 4.22 -15.01 -3.16
C PHE A 785 3.30 -15.76 -2.20
N LEU A 786 3.59 -15.66 -0.91
CA LEU A 786 2.71 -16.22 0.12
C LEU A 786 1.36 -15.50 0.10
N ASN A 787 0.28 -16.26 0.02
CA ASN A 787 -1.07 -15.75 0.28
C ASN A 787 -1.33 -15.66 1.80
N LYS A 788 -2.42 -15.00 2.20
CA LYS A 788 -2.83 -14.82 3.60
C LYS A 788 -2.83 -16.14 4.39
N LYS A 789 -3.46 -17.16 3.80
CA LYS A 789 -3.58 -18.50 4.38
C LYS A 789 -2.22 -19.14 4.59
N ASP A 790 -1.37 -19.15 3.58
CA ASP A 790 -0.05 -19.80 3.66
C ASP A 790 0.87 -19.09 4.65
N TYR A 791 0.75 -17.75 4.79
CA TYR A 791 1.49 -17.01 5.80
C TYR A 791 1.06 -17.36 7.22
N VAL A 792 -0.24 -17.34 7.51
CA VAL A 792 -0.76 -17.72 8.84
C VAL A 792 -0.45 -19.19 9.14
N TYR A 793 -0.53 -20.07 8.14
CA TYR A 793 -0.08 -21.46 8.24
C TYR A 793 1.36 -21.56 8.74
N LYS A 794 2.30 -20.82 8.12
CA LYS A 794 3.72 -20.83 8.50
C LYS A 794 3.95 -20.31 9.91
N VAL A 795 3.22 -19.27 10.31
CA VAL A 795 3.26 -18.75 11.68
C VAL A 795 2.76 -19.82 12.67
N LEU A 796 1.62 -20.46 12.42
CA LEU A 796 1.07 -21.47 13.32
C LEU A 796 1.91 -22.75 13.36
N GLU A 797 2.45 -23.20 12.23
CA GLU A 797 3.42 -24.30 12.14
C GLU A 797 4.62 -24.01 13.04
N TYR A 798 5.18 -22.79 12.96
CA TYR A 798 6.26 -22.36 13.83
C TYR A 798 5.82 -22.35 15.31
N LEU A 799 4.70 -21.72 15.66
CA LEU A 799 4.25 -21.57 17.06
C LEU A 799 3.79 -22.89 17.71
N THR A 800 3.41 -23.90 16.93
CA THR A 800 3.01 -25.25 17.43
C THR A 800 4.15 -26.26 17.41
N SER A 801 5.25 -25.99 16.70
CA SER A 801 6.34 -26.95 16.50
C SER A 801 7.13 -27.27 17.79
N ASP A 802 7.61 -28.52 17.86
CA ASP A 802 8.56 -29.02 18.87
C ASP A 802 10.02 -28.61 18.50
N LEU A 803 10.37 -27.34 18.68
CA LEU A 803 11.72 -26.85 18.39
C LEU A 803 12.76 -27.35 19.41
N GLN A 804 13.98 -27.57 18.94
CA GLN A 804 15.13 -27.92 19.79
C GLN A 804 16.00 -26.69 19.98
N PHE A 805 16.03 -26.16 21.21
CA PHE A 805 16.96 -25.09 21.59
C PHE A 805 18.34 -25.68 21.96
N PRO A 806 19.44 -25.00 21.63
CA PRO A 806 20.75 -25.39 22.13
C PRO A 806 20.86 -25.24 23.66
N ASP A 807 21.74 -26.00 24.31
CA ASP A 807 22.06 -25.75 25.72
C ASP A 807 22.80 -24.41 25.87
N ALA A 808 22.41 -23.61 26.86
CA ALA A 808 23.03 -22.32 27.14
C ALA A 808 24.55 -22.46 27.49
N PRO A 809 25.43 -21.63 26.91
CA PRO A 809 26.86 -21.66 27.23
C PRO A 809 27.15 -21.28 28.69
N THR A 810 28.21 -21.84 29.27
CA THR A 810 28.70 -21.53 30.62
C THR A 810 30.00 -20.72 30.55
N LEU A 811 29.97 -19.50 31.07
CA LEU A 811 31.12 -18.57 31.05
C LEU A 811 32.22 -18.99 32.05
N SER A 812 33.48 -18.93 31.64
CA SER A 812 34.64 -19.37 32.44
C SER A 812 35.56 -18.25 32.90
N SER A 813 35.89 -17.28 32.04
CA SER A 813 36.72 -16.12 32.38
C SER A 813 36.53 -15.01 31.34
N PRO A 814 36.48 -13.71 31.73
CA PRO A 814 36.51 -13.17 33.09
C PRO A 814 35.25 -13.49 33.92
N VAL A 815 35.40 -13.78 35.21
CA VAL A 815 34.26 -14.00 36.13
C VAL A 815 33.85 -12.70 36.83
N THR A 816 32.59 -12.62 37.27
CA THR A 816 32.08 -11.48 38.07
C THR A 816 33.03 -11.06 39.19
N GLY A 817 33.43 -9.78 39.18
CA GLY A 817 34.39 -9.18 40.11
C GLY A 817 35.86 -9.26 39.68
N TYR A 818 36.15 -9.82 38.49
CA TYR A 818 37.46 -9.71 37.86
C TYR A 818 37.80 -8.23 37.58
N LYS A 819 39.08 -7.86 37.71
CA LYS A 819 39.54 -6.49 37.48
C LYS A 819 40.75 -6.50 36.57
N ASP A 820 40.77 -5.63 35.57
CA ASP A 820 41.93 -5.46 34.69
C ASP A 820 42.29 -4.00 34.44
N THR A 821 43.56 -3.77 34.11
CA THR A 821 44.08 -2.45 33.75
C THR A 821 44.95 -2.57 32.51
N LEU A 822 44.46 -2.04 31.40
CA LEU A 822 45.17 -2.03 30.13
C LEU A 822 45.74 -0.63 29.86
N MET A 823 47.01 -0.56 29.48
CA MET A 823 47.83 0.64 29.38
C MET A 823 48.43 0.90 27.99
N SER A 824 48.40 -0.09 27.09
CA SER A 824 49.02 0.01 25.76
C SER A 824 48.38 -0.93 24.72
N SER A 825 48.59 -0.63 23.43
CA SER A 825 48.06 -1.39 22.29
C SER A 825 48.54 -2.84 22.19
N ASP A 826 49.61 -3.22 22.90
CA ASP A 826 50.13 -4.59 22.91
C ASP A 826 49.40 -5.50 23.91
N GLU A 827 48.51 -4.93 24.75
CA GLU A 827 47.74 -5.67 25.77
C GLU A 827 46.34 -6.03 25.28
N ASN A 828 45.78 -7.08 25.85
CA ASN A 828 44.50 -7.66 25.47
C ASN A 828 43.79 -8.31 26.66
N LEU A 829 42.50 -8.56 26.50
CA LEU A 829 41.67 -9.26 27.47
C LEU A 829 41.09 -10.54 26.84
N ASP A 830 41.31 -11.68 27.50
CA ASP A 830 40.88 -13.00 27.05
C ASP A 830 39.52 -13.38 27.65
N PHE A 831 38.67 -13.95 26.80
CA PHE A 831 37.35 -14.45 27.13
C PHE A 831 37.28 -15.95 26.82
N SER A 832 36.63 -16.73 27.69
CA SER A 832 36.50 -18.18 27.54
C SER A 832 35.20 -18.71 28.15
N TRP A 833 34.61 -19.71 27.50
CA TRP A 833 33.37 -20.38 27.92
C TRP A 833 33.42 -21.89 27.61
N SER A 834 32.35 -22.59 27.95
CA SER A 834 32.15 -24.01 27.63
C SER A 834 30.70 -24.28 27.30
N SER A 835 30.40 -25.30 26.49
CA SER A 835 29.01 -25.76 26.28
C SER A 835 28.91 -27.29 26.35
N VAL A 836 27.67 -27.77 26.49
CA VAL A 836 27.29 -29.18 26.37
C VAL A 836 26.53 -29.31 25.03
N GLY A 837 26.78 -30.34 24.22
CA GLY A 837 26.17 -30.51 22.88
C GLY A 837 27.05 -30.01 21.70
N LEU A 838 26.90 -30.60 20.51
CA LEU A 838 27.72 -30.36 19.31
C LEU A 838 26.99 -29.53 18.23
N ASP A 839 27.80 -28.88 17.37
CA ASP A 839 27.50 -28.15 16.12
C ASP A 839 26.68 -26.84 16.21
N ALA A 840 26.93 -26.00 17.22
CA ALA A 840 26.41 -24.62 17.27
C ALA A 840 27.49 -23.58 16.90
N GLU A 841 27.06 -22.46 16.31
CA GLU A 841 27.89 -21.26 16.20
C GLU A 841 27.78 -20.44 17.49
N TYR A 842 28.89 -19.88 17.96
CA TYR A 842 28.91 -19.03 19.16
C TYR A 842 29.21 -17.59 18.80
N THR A 843 28.46 -16.68 19.40
CA THR A 843 28.71 -15.25 19.32
C THR A 843 28.97 -14.70 20.72
N PHE A 844 30.15 -14.13 20.89
CA PHE A 844 30.53 -13.37 22.08
C PHE A 844 29.93 -11.96 22.00
N PHE A 845 29.51 -11.40 23.14
CA PHE A 845 29.02 -10.04 23.21
C PHE A 845 29.37 -9.31 24.52
N ILE A 846 29.36 -7.98 24.47
CA ILE A 846 29.57 -7.07 25.61
C ILE A 846 28.40 -6.12 25.76
N LEU A 847 28.00 -5.87 27.00
CA LEU A 847 26.96 -4.94 27.41
C LEU A 847 27.53 -3.91 28.42
N ASP A 848 26.92 -2.74 28.49
CA ASP A 848 27.08 -1.78 29.58
C ASP A 848 25.94 -1.80 30.60
N ASP A 849 24.81 -2.42 30.25
CA ASP A 849 23.64 -2.64 31.11
C ASP A 849 23.29 -4.14 31.16
N PRO A 850 23.18 -4.78 32.34
CA PRO A 850 22.83 -6.19 32.45
C PRO A 850 21.32 -6.46 32.38
N GLU A 851 20.47 -5.43 32.44
CA GLU A 851 19.01 -5.58 32.39
C GLU A 851 18.48 -5.64 30.94
N LEU A 852 19.19 -5.01 29.99
CA LEU A 852 18.82 -4.96 28.57
C LEU A 852 19.89 -5.64 27.71
N MET A 853 19.47 -6.59 26.86
CA MET A 853 20.36 -7.37 26.02
C MET A 853 20.67 -6.64 24.71
N ARG A 854 21.34 -5.49 24.81
CA ARG A 854 21.72 -4.63 23.68
C ARG A 854 23.25 -4.57 23.51
N PRO A 855 23.86 -5.49 22.73
CA PRO A 855 25.30 -5.56 22.55
C PRO A 855 25.93 -4.26 22.07
N LEU A 856 26.87 -3.70 22.84
CA LEU A 856 27.79 -2.65 22.37
C LEU A 856 28.82 -3.20 21.40
N PHE A 857 29.12 -4.49 21.53
CA PHE A 857 30.04 -5.23 20.70
C PHE A 857 29.60 -6.68 20.64
N SER A 858 29.64 -7.27 19.45
CA SER A 858 29.44 -8.70 19.25
C SER A 858 30.42 -9.24 18.21
N GLN A 859 30.76 -10.52 18.33
CA GLN A 859 31.68 -11.20 17.42
C GLN A 859 31.33 -12.69 17.33
N ASN A 860 31.03 -13.18 16.12
CA ASN A 860 30.91 -14.61 15.85
C ASN A 860 32.31 -15.24 15.90
N THR A 861 32.43 -16.35 16.62
CA THR A 861 33.69 -17.04 16.92
C THR A 861 33.85 -18.35 16.16
N ASN A 862 32.96 -18.66 15.20
CA ASN A 862 33.02 -19.81 14.30
C ASN A 862 33.29 -21.13 15.05
N SER A 863 32.53 -21.37 16.12
CA SER A 863 32.62 -22.52 17.03
C SER A 863 33.83 -22.57 17.98
N GLU A 864 34.70 -21.56 18.01
CA GLU A 864 35.74 -21.44 19.03
C GLU A 864 35.12 -21.09 20.40
N MET A 865 35.66 -21.61 21.50
CA MET A 865 35.18 -21.34 22.87
C MET A 865 36.00 -20.27 23.61
N VAL A 866 36.80 -19.52 22.85
CA VAL A 866 37.66 -18.46 23.35
C VAL A 866 37.64 -17.29 22.37
N THR A 867 37.75 -16.07 22.87
CA THR A 867 38.04 -14.90 22.05
C THR A 867 38.90 -13.91 22.83
N GLN A 868 39.45 -12.92 22.14
CA GLN A 868 40.32 -11.91 22.72
C GLN A 868 39.95 -10.52 22.18
N LEU A 869 39.88 -9.54 23.07
CA LEU A 869 39.72 -8.14 22.70
C LEU A 869 41.02 -7.38 22.92
N THR A 870 41.40 -6.62 21.89
CA THR A 870 42.60 -5.77 21.97
C THR A 870 42.32 -4.49 22.77
N TYR A 871 43.37 -3.90 23.33
CA TYR A 871 43.30 -2.56 23.93
C TYR A 871 42.64 -1.54 22.99
N ASP A 872 42.98 -1.54 21.69
CA ASP A 872 42.42 -0.59 20.73
C ASP A 872 40.92 -0.80 20.50
N THR A 873 40.45 -2.06 20.48
CA THR A 873 39.01 -2.38 20.41
C THR A 873 38.29 -1.87 21.66
N LEU A 874 38.80 -2.18 22.85
CA LEU A 874 38.21 -1.75 24.12
C LEU A 874 38.23 -0.22 24.27
N LEU A 875 39.30 0.44 23.83
CA LEU A 875 39.42 1.90 23.79
C LEU A 875 38.42 2.52 22.81
N SER A 876 38.18 1.88 21.65
CA SER A 876 37.17 2.32 20.69
C SER A 876 35.76 2.23 21.27
N LEU A 877 35.46 1.19 22.04
CA LEU A 877 34.13 0.96 22.62
C LEU A 877 33.85 1.90 23.80
N PHE A 878 34.82 2.08 24.69
CA PHE A 878 34.58 2.73 25.99
C PHE A 878 35.30 4.07 26.17
N GLY A 879 36.28 4.37 25.33
CA GLY A 879 37.23 5.45 25.60
C GLY A 879 38.08 5.17 26.85
N TYR A 880 38.71 6.22 27.38
CA TYR A 880 39.43 6.12 28.64
C TYR A 880 38.44 6.05 29.80
N VAL A 881 38.49 4.96 30.55
CA VAL A 881 37.59 4.69 31.68
C VAL A 881 38.39 4.20 32.89
N GLN A 882 37.88 4.48 34.08
CA GLN A 882 38.47 4.03 35.33
C GLN A 882 37.43 3.24 36.12
N ASP A 883 37.80 2.02 36.55
CA ASP A 883 36.97 1.13 37.35
C ASP A 883 35.53 0.97 36.79
N LYS A 884 35.37 0.98 35.45
CA LYS A 884 34.06 0.85 34.81
C LYS A 884 33.66 -0.62 34.80
N GLU A 885 32.50 -0.93 35.39
CA GLU A 885 31.92 -2.26 35.31
C GLU A 885 31.34 -2.51 33.91
N ILE A 886 31.70 -3.64 33.32
CA ILE A 886 31.31 -4.09 31.98
C ILE A 886 30.78 -5.52 32.10
N TYR A 887 29.72 -5.83 31.36
CA TYR A 887 29.09 -7.15 31.36
C TYR A 887 29.37 -7.85 30.04
N TRP A 888 29.51 -9.18 30.08
CA TRP A 888 29.72 -9.96 28.87
C TRP A 888 29.02 -11.30 28.95
N GLY A 889 28.75 -11.86 27.77
CA GLY A 889 28.14 -13.15 27.62
C GLY A 889 28.42 -13.77 26.26
N VAL A 890 27.85 -14.95 26.08
CA VAL A 890 27.93 -15.72 24.83
C VAL A 890 26.57 -16.32 24.56
N TYR A 891 26.10 -16.22 23.32
CA TYR A 891 24.95 -16.97 22.86
C TYR A 891 25.35 -17.97 21.78
N ASN A 892 24.55 -19.01 21.62
CA ASN A 892 24.68 -19.99 20.56
C ASN A 892 23.38 -20.14 19.77
N THR A 893 23.52 -20.53 18.51
CA THR A 893 22.39 -20.66 17.58
C THR A 893 22.37 -22.04 16.92
N ILE A 894 21.19 -22.66 16.84
CA ILE A 894 20.92 -23.88 16.05
C ILE A 894 19.62 -23.66 15.27
N ASN A 895 19.65 -23.79 13.93
CA ASN A 895 18.47 -23.61 13.06
C ASN A 895 17.70 -22.30 13.30
N GLY A 896 18.42 -21.20 13.58
CA GLY A 896 17.80 -19.91 13.91
C GLY A 896 17.34 -19.74 15.36
N GLU A 897 17.38 -20.79 16.18
CA GLU A 897 17.00 -20.72 17.60
C GLU A 897 18.20 -20.47 18.51
N VAL A 898 18.02 -19.61 19.51
CA VAL A 898 19.11 -19.06 20.32
C VAL A 898 19.00 -19.46 21.78
N SER A 899 20.14 -19.75 22.41
CA SER A 899 20.26 -19.77 23.87
C SER A 899 21.42 -18.92 24.35
N ILE A 900 21.21 -18.23 25.48
CA ILE A 900 22.13 -17.20 25.99
C ILE A 900 22.68 -17.68 27.32
N SER A 901 23.99 -17.50 27.52
CA SER A 901 24.64 -17.72 28.82
C SER A 901 24.13 -16.74 29.88
N GLY A 902 24.18 -17.10 31.16
CA GLY A 902 24.17 -16.09 32.22
C GLY A 902 25.33 -15.09 32.07
N LEU A 903 25.12 -13.83 32.44
CA LEU A 903 26.12 -12.77 32.30
C LEU A 903 27.20 -12.82 33.40
N ASN A 904 28.45 -12.52 33.03
CA ASN A 904 29.52 -12.19 33.97
C ASN A 904 29.87 -10.70 33.85
N SER A 905 30.39 -10.11 34.93
CA SER A 905 30.93 -8.74 34.91
C SER A 905 32.44 -8.67 35.16
N PHE A 906 33.08 -7.60 34.72
CA PHE A 906 34.45 -7.25 35.09
C PHE A 906 34.62 -5.73 35.21
N GLU A 907 35.53 -5.29 36.08
CA GLU A 907 35.91 -3.88 36.19
C GLU A 907 37.11 -3.60 35.29
N LEU A 908 36.94 -2.65 34.37
CA LEU A 908 37.94 -2.25 33.40
C LEU A 908 38.48 -0.86 33.70
N THR A 909 39.81 -0.76 33.77
CA THR A 909 40.53 0.52 33.67
C THR A 909 41.30 0.58 32.35
N LEU A 910 40.90 1.48 31.46
CA LEU A 910 41.60 1.81 30.22
C LEU A 910 42.31 3.14 30.40
N THR A 911 43.64 3.10 30.42
CA THR A 911 44.47 4.29 30.54
C THR A 911 45.62 4.26 29.53
N VAL A 912 46.31 5.38 29.33
CA VAL A 912 47.56 5.39 28.57
C VAL A 912 48.71 5.35 29.55
N GLN A 913 49.67 4.45 29.33
CA GLN A 913 50.98 4.62 29.93
C GLN A 913 51.61 5.89 29.36
N LEU A 914 51.68 6.96 30.16
CA LEU A 914 52.60 8.07 29.93
C LEU A 914 54.03 7.55 30.17
N THR A 915 54.51 6.76 29.23
CA THR A 915 55.91 6.40 29.14
C THR A 915 56.66 7.67 28.75
N VAL A 916 57.62 8.11 29.56
CA VAL A 916 58.62 9.08 29.09
C VAL A 916 59.47 8.37 28.05
N ASN A 917 58.97 8.35 26.82
CA ASN A 917 59.75 7.96 25.67
C ASN A 917 60.68 9.15 25.37
N THR A 918 61.97 9.00 25.65
CA THR A 918 63.01 10.01 25.35
C THR A 918 63.25 10.19 23.85
N ASN A 919 62.42 9.61 22.99
CA ASN A 919 62.39 9.85 21.56
C ASN A 919 61.07 10.53 21.17
N ILE A 920 60.95 11.82 21.50
CA ILE A 920 60.15 12.70 20.65
C ILE A 920 60.88 12.71 19.32
N ASP A 921 60.25 12.24 18.25
CA ASP A 921 60.74 12.41 16.88
C ASP A 921 60.62 13.90 16.52
N ILE A 922 61.47 14.70 17.15
CA ILE A 922 61.66 16.10 16.85
C ILE A 922 62.17 16.12 15.41
N PRO A 923 61.49 16.81 14.48
CA PRO A 923 61.97 16.93 13.11
C PRO A 923 63.43 17.39 13.13
N ASN A 924 64.38 16.66 12.54
CA ASN A 924 65.79 17.09 12.58
C ASN A 924 66.06 18.36 11.75
N THR A 925 65.09 18.77 10.93
CA THR A 925 65.16 19.92 10.04
C THR A 925 63.84 20.67 10.02
N PHE A 926 63.90 21.98 9.85
CA PHE A 926 62.72 22.76 9.51
C PHE A 926 62.13 22.25 8.19
N HIS A 927 60.82 21.96 8.16
CA HIS A 927 60.12 21.55 6.95
C HIS A 927 58.73 22.17 6.89
N PHE A 928 58.36 22.67 5.71
CA PHE A 928 57.03 23.21 5.42
C PHE A 928 56.42 22.39 4.28
N SER A 929 55.25 21.79 4.52
CA SER A 929 54.53 21.06 3.47
C SER A 929 53.79 22.00 2.53
N ASN A 930 53.59 21.58 1.28
CA ASN A 930 52.68 22.29 0.39
C ASN A 930 51.27 22.35 1.00
N ALA A 931 50.60 23.49 0.85
CA ALA A 931 49.17 23.64 1.03
C ALA A 931 48.42 22.73 0.04
N TYR A 932 47.53 21.88 0.55
CA TYR A 932 46.70 20.98 -0.24
C TYR A 932 45.26 20.94 0.32
N PRO A 933 44.23 20.99 -0.54
CA PRO A 933 44.29 21.18 -2.00
C PRO A 933 44.85 22.57 -2.39
N ASN A 934 45.35 22.71 -3.62
CA ASN A 934 45.78 23.99 -4.22
C ASN A 934 45.84 23.85 -5.76
N PRO A 935 44.86 24.36 -6.55
CA PRO A 935 43.78 25.27 -6.13
C PRO A 935 42.79 24.67 -5.11
N PHE A 936 42.14 25.50 -4.29
CA PHE A 936 41.25 25.08 -3.19
C PHE A 936 39.94 25.88 -3.13
N ASN A 937 38.87 25.29 -2.57
CA ASN A 937 37.56 25.93 -2.34
C ASN A 937 36.90 25.42 -1.03
N PRO A 938 36.67 26.25 0.01
CA PRO A 938 37.48 27.37 0.44
C PRO A 938 38.56 26.95 1.46
N ARG A 939 38.79 25.64 1.69
CA ARG A 939 39.73 25.13 2.71
C ARG A 939 41.01 24.54 2.12
N THR A 940 42.16 24.87 2.70
CA THR A 940 43.46 24.23 2.42
C THR A 940 44.26 24.01 3.70
N ARG A 941 45.06 22.94 3.76
CA ARG A 941 45.83 22.54 4.95
C ARG A 941 47.31 22.41 4.63
N PHE A 942 48.16 22.71 5.61
CA PHE A 942 49.61 22.53 5.53
C PHE A 942 50.20 22.18 6.91
N THR A 943 51.43 21.70 6.94
CA THR A 943 52.14 21.29 8.15
C THR A 943 53.49 22.01 8.24
N VAL A 944 53.77 22.62 9.39
CA VAL A 944 55.08 23.20 9.75
C VAL A 944 55.77 22.29 10.73
N SER A 945 56.99 21.86 10.41
CA SER A 945 57.84 21.03 11.27
C SER A 945 58.98 21.88 11.81
N LEU A 946 59.06 22.02 13.14
CA LEU A 946 60.07 22.81 13.84
C LEU A 946 61.08 21.88 14.54
N PRO A 947 62.39 22.00 14.25
CA PRO A 947 63.43 21.18 14.89
C PRO A 947 63.81 21.65 16.30
N GLU A 948 63.51 22.90 16.62
CA GLU A 948 63.78 23.52 17.92
C GLU A 948 62.71 24.57 18.21
N LYS A 949 62.67 25.03 19.46
CA LYS A 949 61.74 26.10 19.85
C LYS A 949 62.03 27.36 19.03
N SER A 950 61.04 27.84 18.27
CA SER A 950 61.16 29.00 17.39
C SER A 950 59.97 29.93 17.57
N HIS A 951 60.21 31.23 17.45
CA HIS A 951 59.13 32.19 17.26
C HIS A 951 58.60 32.03 15.83
N MET A 952 57.33 31.64 15.68
CA MET A 952 56.68 31.34 14.40
C MET A 952 55.57 32.34 14.11
N VAL A 953 55.57 32.88 12.90
CA VAL A 953 54.56 33.78 12.35
C VAL A 953 54.07 33.20 11.02
N VAL A 954 52.76 33.03 10.88
CA VAL A 954 52.12 32.47 9.68
C VAL A 954 51.06 33.42 9.18
N ASN A 955 51.35 34.07 8.07
CA ASN A 955 50.51 35.11 7.48
C ASN A 955 50.13 34.77 6.03
N ILE A 956 48.99 35.27 5.62
CA ILE A 956 48.50 35.19 4.24
C ILE A 956 48.46 36.59 3.67
N TYR A 957 49.02 36.75 2.48
CA TYR A 957 49.03 38.01 1.76
C TYR A 957 48.29 37.89 0.44
N ASP A 958 47.69 38.98 -0.02
CA ASP A 958 47.20 39.08 -1.40
C ASP A 958 48.37 39.36 -2.37
N ILE A 959 48.06 39.41 -3.67
CA ILE A 959 49.07 39.63 -4.72
C ILE A 959 49.72 41.02 -4.66
N VAL A 960 49.09 42.01 -4.01
CA VAL A 960 49.66 43.36 -3.83
C VAL A 960 50.47 43.48 -2.53
N GLY A 961 50.58 42.41 -1.74
CA GLY A 961 51.36 42.33 -0.52
C GLY A 961 50.62 42.83 0.73
N ARG A 962 49.29 42.99 0.67
CA ARG A 962 48.46 43.29 1.86
C ARG A 962 48.26 42.01 2.65
N GLN A 963 48.43 42.06 3.98
CA GLN A 963 48.08 40.95 4.86
C GLN A 963 46.55 40.77 4.86
N VAL A 964 46.11 39.53 4.64
CA VAL A 964 44.72 39.10 4.51
C VAL A 964 44.28 38.37 5.78
N ALA A 965 45.14 37.49 6.31
CA ALA A 965 44.90 36.75 7.54
C ALA A 965 46.22 36.45 8.28
N SER A 966 46.18 36.39 9.61
CA SER A 966 47.21 35.80 10.47
C SER A 966 46.69 34.49 11.06
N LEU A 967 47.33 33.36 10.72
CA LEU A 967 46.93 32.03 11.19
C LEU A 967 47.59 31.64 12.51
N ALA A 968 48.78 32.18 12.79
CA ALA A 968 49.55 31.88 13.98
C ALA A 968 50.63 32.94 14.23
N GLU A 969 50.80 33.37 15.48
CA GLU A 969 51.93 34.19 15.94
C GLU A 969 52.29 33.83 17.39
N GLY A 970 53.54 33.47 17.65
CA GLY A 970 54.00 33.16 19.01
C GLY A 970 55.22 32.25 19.08
N ASP A 971 55.61 31.86 20.28
CA ASP A 971 56.69 30.90 20.53
C ASP A 971 56.18 29.46 20.51
N TYR A 972 56.65 28.66 19.55
CA TYR A 972 56.28 27.26 19.40
C TYR A 972 57.47 26.36 19.74
N ASN A 973 57.24 25.28 20.49
CA ASN A 973 58.26 24.29 20.82
C ASN A 973 58.65 23.46 19.58
N ALA A 974 59.71 22.65 19.69
CA ALA A 974 60.04 21.68 18.63
C ALA A 974 58.89 20.68 18.43
N GLY A 975 58.50 20.41 17.18
CA GLY A 975 57.36 19.56 16.86
C GLY A 975 56.75 19.81 15.47
N ARG A 976 55.71 19.06 15.10
CA ARG A 976 54.95 19.27 13.86
C ARG A 976 53.60 19.91 14.16
N TYR A 977 53.27 20.99 13.47
CA TYR A 977 52.06 21.79 13.63
C TYR A 977 51.26 21.76 12.35
N ARG A 978 50.02 21.24 12.39
CA ARG A 978 49.08 21.26 11.26
C ARG A 978 48.24 22.53 11.35
N MET A 979 48.14 23.25 10.24
CA MET A 979 47.39 24.51 10.13
C MET A 979 46.42 24.45 8.95
N GLU A 980 45.34 25.22 9.05
CA GLU A 980 44.28 25.31 8.04
C GLU A 980 43.98 26.78 7.75
N TRP A 981 43.75 27.11 6.48
CA TRP A 981 43.06 28.35 6.10
C TRP A 981 41.74 28.01 5.42
N ALA A 982 40.66 28.55 5.97
CA ALA A 982 39.29 28.38 5.45
C ALA A 982 38.83 29.56 4.57
N GLY A 983 39.76 30.29 3.95
CA GLY A 983 39.44 31.42 3.07
C GLY A 983 38.86 32.65 3.78
N MET A 984 39.06 32.79 5.10
CA MET A 984 38.58 33.94 5.88
C MET A 984 39.70 34.98 6.09
N THR A 985 39.33 36.26 6.10
CA THR A 985 40.20 37.39 6.46
C THR A 985 40.22 37.62 7.98
N ASP A 986 41.19 38.41 8.49
CA ASP A 986 41.25 38.79 9.92
C ASP A 986 39.99 39.53 10.43
N MET A 987 39.13 40.01 9.52
CA MET A 987 37.84 40.65 9.85
C MET A 987 36.65 39.65 9.79
N ASN A 988 36.91 38.34 9.78
CA ASN A 988 35.90 37.28 9.60
C ASN A 988 35.06 37.39 8.31
N ALA A 989 35.55 38.11 7.30
CA ALA A 989 34.94 38.16 5.97
C ALA A 989 35.58 37.14 5.03
N ALA A 990 34.81 36.56 4.12
CA ALA A 990 35.34 35.67 3.08
C ALA A 990 36.30 36.43 2.15
N ALA A 991 37.47 35.84 1.91
CA ALA A 991 38.45 36.34 0.96
C ALA A 991 37.97 36.06 -0.49
N PRO A 992 38.17 36.99 -1.44
CA PRO A 992 37.76 36.79 -2.83
C PRO A 992 38.53 35.66 -3.54
N SER A 993 37.99 35.07 -4.60
CA SER A 993 38.74 34.15 -5.47
C SER A 993 39.98 34.85 -6.03
N GLY A 994 41.12 34.18 -6.05
CA GLY A 994 42.35 34.81 -6.48
C GLY A 994 43.62 34.12 -5.98
N VAL A 995 44.74 34.79 -6.24
CA VAL A 995 46.07 34.32 -5.85
C VAL A 995 46.47 34.92 -4.52
N TYR A 996 46.86 34.06 -3.59
CA TYR A 996 47.35 34.40 -2.26
C TYR A 996 48.77 33.89 -2.06
N LEU A 997 49.52 34.52 -1.16
CA LEU A 997 50.85 34.10 -0.72
C LEU A 997 50.79 33.72 0.76
N LEU A 998 50.92 32.43 1.04
CA LEU A 998 51.18 31.93 2.39
C LEU A 998 52.64 32.15 2.73
N VAL A 999 52.91 32.84 3.83
CA VAL A 999 54.26 33.12 4.34
C VAL A 999 54.38 32.56 5.74
N VAL A 1000 55.29 31.59 5.91
CA VAL A 1000 55.65 31.02 7.21
C VAL A 1000 57.05 31.49 7.55
N GLN A 1001 57.19 32.18 8.67
CA GLN A 1001 58.47 32.55 9.25
C GLN A 1001 58.64 31.83 10.58
N ALA A 1002 59.75 31.11 10.76
CA ALA A 1002 60.11 30.49 12.04
C ALA A 1002 61.60 30.72 12.30
N GLY A 1003 61.91 31.57 13.29
CA GLY A 1003 63.29 32.03 13.52
C GLY A 1003 63.89 32.70 12.26
N ASP A 1004 65.03 32.18 11.78
CA ASP A 1004 65.72 32.66 10.57
C ASP A 1004 65.19 32.04 9.26
N HIS A 1005 64.24 31.09 9.34
CA HIS A 1005 63.66 30.43 8.18
C HIS A 1005 62.41 31.13 7.69
N VAL A 1006 62.34 31.44 6.39
CA VAL A 1006 61.16 32.02 5.74
C VAL A 1006 60.78 31.17 4.53
N PHE A 1007 59.53 30.70 4.52
CA PHE A 1007 58.94 29.94 3.43
C PHE A 1007 57.75 30.68 2.86
N LYS A 1008 57.63 30.64 1.53
CA LYS A 1008 56.55 31.30 0.80
C LYS A 1008 55.95 30.33 -0.20
N GLN A 1009 54.64 30.22 -0.22
CA GLN A 1009 53.92 29.39 -1.19
C GLN A 1009 52.76 30.17 -1.80
N LYS A 1010 52.64 30.08 -3.13
CA LYS A 1010 51.48 30.59 -3.87
C LYS A 1010 50.30 29.65 -3.68
N MET A 1011 49.15 30.18 -3.30
CA MET A 1011 47.88 29.48 -3.19
C MET A 1011 46.86 30.10 -4.16
N ILE A 1012 45.99 29.27 -4.74
CA ILE A 1012 44.92 29.71 -5.65
C ILE A 1012 43.58 29.32 -5.03
N MET A 1013 42.79 30.32 -4.62
CA MET A 1013 41.44 30.11 -4.12
C MET A 1013 40.46 30.19 -5.29
N MET A 1014 39.64 29.15 -5.44
CA MET A 1014 38.50 29.10 -6.35
C MET A 1014 37.24 29.18 -5.50
N LYS A 1015 36.23 29.90 -5.98
CA LYS A 1015 34.91 29.96 -5.34
C LYS A 1015 33.96 29.12 -6.16
#